data_AF-A0A3Q0HNG0-F1
#
_entry.id   AF-A0A3Q0HNG0-F1
#
_cell.length_a   1.000
_cell.length_b   1.000
_cell.length_c   1.000
_cell.angle_alpha   90.00
_cell.angle_beta   90.00
_cell.angle_gamma   90.00
#
_symmetry.space_group_name_H-M   'P 1'
#
loop_
_entity.id
_entity.type
_entity.pdbx_description
1 polymer ?
#
loop_
_entity_poly.entity_id
_entity_poly.type
_entity_poly.pdbx_seq_one_letter_code
_entity_poly.pdbx_strand_id
1 'polypeptide(L)'
;MHGSCQEEDDSCSDYGSHDKLGTILGRFVPNGNVLFPDTFETNHLLFYERFKAYQDYILADCKASEVKEFTAEYLEKVLEPSGWQAIWRTNVFDVLVEVEDVEYSALKAVVRLGKPFLCESSTSTFTLECMQELLKLKEYRVPLLELWMVYDESGEFDQTALAIEHVRFFYQYIWRSWDEEDDDDFDYFVRCVEPRLRLYYDILEHRVPSGLVADYHNLLSQCEELYKKFLNLRNSISSSDSDSEAENVSMVEGLKLYSEVEHLKQKLKLIENPLLRYVFGYEKHTGLQAKGIRPTGTKITHVVSSTMMSSLLHSLLRDKLYPEPPDEELEIQFHSDLLTAVNACYEGDTVIICPGHYIVDGMFCIADSIELEGYGLPDDIVIEKQGKGDSFVDCSGANVRISNLKFVQHDAVEGVLSVHHGKTTLENTVLQCETTGVTVRTSAELLMKNSDLYGAKGAGVEIYPGSTCTLIGNGIHHCREGILIKDFLDDHYDLPKITMVNNVIHNNEGYGFVLVKPTIPSDVKDNPAEKLEENIQNTQSDGETDNIRSLGPEKLCECASNEMELYERTEISGQTEGNYEIANELGATSAKKSQMHKKRLSELGITEADDNLMSQEMFVSIVGNQFKHNGKGSFGTFLF
;
A
#
# COMPACT_ATOMS: atom_id res chain seq x y z
N MET A 1 13.25 23.50 53.57
CA MET A 1 11.91 23.11 54.09
C MET A 1 11.05 22.68 52.91
N HIS A 2 9.88 22.10 53.17
CA HIS A 2 8.90 21.49 52.23
C HIS A 2 8.73 22.20 50.86
N GLY A 3 8.30 21.53 49.78
CA GLY A 3 7.77 20.16 49.63
C GLY A 3 6.42 20.16 48.89
N SER A 4 5.98 18.99 48.38
CA SER A 4 4.84 18.77 47.42
C SER A 4 5.01 19.46 46.05
N CYS A 5 4.77 18.85 44.87
CA CYS A 5 3.95 17.71 44.38
C CYS A 5 2.53 18.08 43.89
N GLN A 6 2.06 17.27 42.94
CA GLN A 6 0.73 17.25 42.28
C GLN A 6 0.50 18.38 41.24
N GLU A 7 -0.22 18.15 40.13
CA GLU A 7 -0.95 16.93 39.71
C GLU A 7 -0.86 16.72 38.18
N GLU A 8 -0.89 15.47 37.74
CA GLU A 8 -1.19 15.06 36.35
C GLU A 8 -2.67 14.66 36.34
N ASP A 9 -3.44 15.05 35.31
CA ASP A 9 -4.86 14.69 35.18
C ASP A 9 -5.12 14.03 33.82
N ASP A 10 -5.27 12.71 33.83
CA ASP A 10 -5.81 11.93 32.72
C ASP A 10 -7.31 12.23 32.56
N SER A 11 -7.75 12.49 31.33
CA SER A 11 -9.18 12.60 31.00
C SER A 11 -9.51 11.82 29.73
N CYS A 12 -9.40 10.49 29.81
CA CYS A 12 -9.88 9.60 28.77
C CYS A 12 -11.42 9.51 28.79
N SER A 13 -12.02 9.44 27.60
CA SER A 13 -13.43 9.15 27.31
C SER A 13 -14.50 10.06 27.94
N ASP A 14 -15.30 10.71 27.09
CA ASP A 14 -16.73 10.83 27.37
C ASP A 14 -17.52 10.41 26.13
N TYR A 15 -18.46 9.47 26.29
CA TYR A 15 -19.21 8.83 25.22
C TYR A 15 -20.68 9.28 25.31
N GLY A 16 -21.12 10.12 24.37
CA GLY A 16 -22.54 10.38 24.15
C GLY A 16 -23.05 11.77 24.53
N SER A 17 -22.74 12.77 23.69
CA SER A 17 -23.51 14.02 23.59
C SER A 17 -23.94 14.24 22.13
N HIS A 18 -24.93 13.48 21.69
CA HIS A 18 -25.50 13.60 20.33
C HIS A 18 -26.19 14.96 20.08
N ASP A 19 -26.39 15.26 18.80
CA ASP A 19 -27.29 16.29 18.23
C ASP A 19 -26.83 17.76 18.17
N LYS A 20 -25.60 18.13 18.58
CA LYS A 20 -25.01 19.47 18.28
C LYS A 20 -23.51 19.50 17.99
N LEU A 21 -23.09 18.86 16.90
CA LEU A 21 -21.82 19.14 16.22
C LEU A 21 -22.05 19.20 14.70
N GLY A 22 -22.30 20.41 14.18
CA GLY A 22 -21.94 20.72 12.80
C GLY A 22 -20.47 21.12 12.77
N THR A 23 -19.78 20.87 11.66
CA THR A 23 -18.37 21.24 11.50
C THR A 23 -18.24 22.77 11.50
N ILE A 24 -17.78 23.33 12.61
CA ILE A 24 -17.52 24.78 12.75
C ILE A 24 -16.23 25.08 11.99
N LEU A 25 -16.36 25.80 10.88
CA LEU A 25 -15.22 26.24 10.07
C LEU A 25 -14.42 27.31 10.83
N GLY A 26 -13.09 27.24 10.74
CA GLY A 26 -12.19 28.18 11.40
C GLY A 26 -12.20 29.58 10.75
N ARG A 27 -11.48 30.52 11.36
CA ARG A 27 -11.32 31.90 10.88
C ARG A 27 -9.92 32.08 10.28
N PHE A 28 -9.83 32.10 8.97
CA PHE A 28 -8.59 32.33 8.24
C PHE A 28 -8.36 33.84 7.99
N VAL A 29 -7.18 34.34 8.38
CA VAL A 29 -6.78 35.75 8.23
C VAL A 29 -5.92 35.93 6.96
N PRO A 30 -6.36 36.70 5.95
CA PRO A 30 -5.57 36.94 4.74
C PRO A 30 -4.27 37.71 4.99
N ASN A 31 -3.13 37.15 4.56
CA ASN A 31 -1.84 37.84 4.56
C ASN A 31 -1.66 38.64 3.25
N GLY A 32 -2.08 39.90 3.23
CA GLY A 32 -1.96 40.83 2.09
C GLY A 32 -1.53 42.24 2.50
N ASN A 33 -1.27 43.12 1.53
CA ASN A 33 -1.07 44.56 1.81
C ASN A 33 -2.42 45.30 1.93
N VAL A 34 -3.50 44.70 1.41
CA VAL A 34 -4.88 45.17 1.56
C VAL A 34 -5.54 44.39 2.69
N LEU A 35 -6.17 45.12 3.63
CA LEU A 35 -6.98 44.53 4.70
C LEU A 35 -8.30 44.01 4.12
N PHE A 36 -8.29 42.82 3.54
CA PHE A 36 -9.50 42.06 3.26
C PHE A 36 -10.17 41.59 4.57
N PRO A 37 -11.49 41.35 4.56
CA PRO A 37 -12.15 40.59 5.62
C PRO A 37 -11.56 39.19 5.75
N ASP A 38 -11.66 38.61 6.94
CA ASP A 38 -11.32 37.21 7.18
C ASP A 38 -12.23 36.27 6.36
N THR A 39 -11.75 35.08 6.03
CA THR A 39 -12.53 34.05 5.31
C THR A 39 -12.64 32.77 6.15
N PHE A 40 -13.56 31.89 5.80
CA PHE A 40 -13.61 30.56 6.43
C PHE A 40 -12.34 29.74 6.15
N GLU A 41 -11.86 29.04 7.18
CA GLU A 41 -10.71 28.13 7.10
C GLU A 41 -11.17 26.73 6.70
N THR A 42 -10.98 26.39 5.43
CA THR A 42 -11.49 25.14 4.83
C THR A 42 -10.46 24.02 4.67
N ASN A 43 -9.18 24.31 4.93
CA ASN A 43 -8.06 23.40 4.71
C ASN A 43 -7.99 22.20 5.69
N HIS A 44 -8.86 22.15 6.69
CA HIS A 44 -8.78 21.20 7.81
C HIS A 44 -9.93 20.18 7.89
N LEU A 45 -10.82 20.16 6.88
CA LEU A 45 -11.86 19.13 6.77
C LEU A 45 -11.25 17.73 6.67
N LEU A 46 -11.76 16.78 7.46
CA LEU A 46 -11.25 15.42 7.57
C LEU A 46 -11.84 14.49 6.50
N PHE A 47 -11.16 13.36 6.24
CA PHE A 47 -11.60 12.33 5.29
C PHE A 47 -13.07 11.94 5.51
N TYR A 48 -13.45 11.62 6.75
CA TYR A 48 -14.81 11.16 7.07
C TYR A 48 -15.88 12.24 6.83
N GLU A 49 -15.56 13.52 7.05
CA GLU A 49 -16.48 14.63 6.82
C GLU A 49 -16.77 14.79 5.33
N ARG A 50 -15.73 14.78 4.48
CA ARG A 50 -15.89 14.84 3.03
C ARG A 50 -16.53 13.57 2.46
N PHE A 51 -16.13 12.39 2.95
CA PHE A 51 -16.69 11.09 2.56
C PHE A 51 -18.20 11.07 2.81
N LYS A 52 -18.63 11.45 4.02
CA LYS A 52 -20.04 11.54 4.38
C LYS A 52 -20.77 12.63 3.59
N ALA A 53 -20.16 13.80 3.37
CA ALA A 53 -20.76 14.87 2.56
C ALA A 53 -21.12 14.38 1.15
N TYR A 54 -20.19 13.69 0.49
CA TYR A 54 -20.42 13.15 -0.85
C TYR A 54 -21.41 11.97 -0.83
N GLN A 55 -21.27 11.00 0.09
CA GLN A 55 -22.13 9.81 0.14
C GLN A 55 -23.58 10.13 0.56
N ASP A 56 -23.78 10.82 1.68
CA ASP A 56 -25.11 10.94 2.30
C ASP A 56 -25.93 12.14 1.75
N TYR A 57 -25.30 13.12 1.12
CA TYR A 57 -25.94 14.43 0.86
C TYR A 57 -25.76 15.00 -0.55
N ILE A 58 -24.58 14.84 -1.19
CA ILE A 58 -24.28 15.49 -2.49
C ILE A 58 -24.51 14.56 -3.67
N LEU A 59 -24.09 13.29 -3.58
CA LEU A 59 -24.06 12.36 -4.71
C LEU A 59 -24.94 11.12 -4.52
N ALA A 60 -24.97 10.52 -3.33
CA ALA A 60 -25.68 9.26 -3.09
C ALA A 60 -25.32 8.18 -4.14
N ASP A 61 -26.31 7.51 -4.73
CA ASP A 61 -26.19 6.47 -5.75
C ASP A 61 -26.13 7.01 -7.20
N CYS A 62 -25.75 8.28 -7.40
CA CYS A 62 -25.77 8.91 -8.72
C CYS A 62 -24.82 8.26 -9.75
N LYS A 63 -25.23 8.36 -11.02
CA LYS A 63 -24.40 8.06 -12.19
C LYS A 63 -23.47 9.23 -12.55
N ALA A 64 -22.48 8.96 -13.40
CA ALA A 64 -21.51 9.98 -13.82
C ALA A 64 -22.14 11.13 -14.61
N SER A 65 -23.16 10.84 -15.43
CA SER A 65 -23.95 11.86 -16.14
C SER A 65 -24.79 12.76 -15.22
N GLU A 66 -25.25 12.23 -14.08
CA GLU A 66 -26.20 12.87 -13.15
C GLU A 66 -25.50 13.81 -12.15
N VAL A 67 -24.18 13.70 -11.95
CA VAL A 67 -23.39 14.46 -10.96
C VAL A 67 -23.67 15.97 -10.97
N LYS A 68 -23.87 16.58 -12.15
CA LYS A 68 -24.14 18.01 -12.28
C LYS A 68 -25.55 18.40 -11.79
N GLU A 69 -26.53 17.54 -11.99
CA GLU A 69 -27.91 17.72 -11.53
C GLU A 69 -28.00 17.52 -10.02
N PHE A 70 -27.42 16.44 -9.50
CA PHE A 70 -27.33 16.16 -8.06
C PHE A 70 -26.57 17.26 -7.30
N THR A 71 -25.46 17.75 -7.84
CA THR A 71 -24.72 18.88 -7.24
C THR A 71 -25.57 20.16 -7.22
N ALA A 72 -26.31 20.46 -8.29
CA ALA A 72 -27.19 21.63 -8.33
C ALA A 72 -28.35 21.50 -7.34
N GLU A 73 -28.98 20.32 -7.26
CA GLU A 73 -30.03 20.00 -6.29
C GLU A 73 -29.54 20.11 -4.84
N TYR A 74 -28.32 19.64 -4.53
CA TYR A 74 -27.72 19.81 -3.21
C TYR A 74 -27.51 21.29 -2.87
N LEU A 75 -26.96 22.06 -3.81
CA LEU A 75 -26.70 23.48 -3.59
C LEU A 75 -27.99 24.28 -3.38
N GLU A 76 -29.06 24.02 -4.15
CA GLU A 76 -30.37 24.65 -3.99
C GLU A 76 -31.02 24.37 -2.61
N LYS A 77 -30.66 23.26 -1.96
CA LYS A 77 -31.16 22.87 -0.63
C LYS A 77 -30.35 23.42 0.55
N VAL A 78 -29.14 23.93 0.32
CA VAL A 78 -28.15 24.22 1.40
C VAL A 78 -27.53 25.61 1.34
N LEU A 79 -27.47 26.26 0.16
CA LEU A 79 -26.94 27.62 0.03
C LEU A 79 -28.02 28.67 0.28
N GLU A 80 -27.69 29.69 1.06
CA GLU A 80 -28.43 30.95 1.01
C GLU A 80 -28.21 31.63 -0.36
N PRO A 81 -29.27 32.00 -1.10
CA PRO A 81 -29.15 32.46 -2.49
C PRO A 81 -28.56 33.86 -2.64
N SER A 82 -28.50 34.66 -1.56
CA SER A 82 -28.03 36.06 -1.62
C SER A 82 -27.61 36.58 -0.24
N GLY A 83 -26.99 37.76 -0.21
CA GLY A 83 -26.76 38.53 1.02
C GLY A 83 -25.40 38.31 1.70
N TRP A 84 -24.71 37.21 1.38
CA TRP A 84 -23.34 36.96 1.84
C TRP A 84 -22.28 37.68 0.99
N GLN A 85 -21.12 37.89 1.59
CA GLN A 85 -19.94 38.48 0.93
C GLN A 85 -18.86 37.44 0.67
N ALA A 86 -18.07 37.64 -0.38
CA ALA A 86 -16.98 36.77 -0.74
C ALA A 86 -15.82 37.54 -1.39
N ILE A 87 -14.60 37.01 -1.24
CA ILE A 87 -13.46 37.39 -2.06
C ILE A 87 -13.53 36.55 -3.34
N TRP A 88 -13.78 37.20 -4.47
CA TRP A 88 -13.60 36.57 -5.79
C TRP A 88 -12.10 36.51 -6.07
N ARG A 89 -11.55 35.28 -6.07
CA ARG A 89 -10.12 35.00 -6.22
C ARG A 89 -9.81 34.45 -7.60
N THR A 90 -8.81 35.02 -8.26
CA THR A 90 -8.34 34.60 -9.58
C THR A 90 -6.80 34.54 -9.61
N ASN A 91 -6.23 33.96 -10.67
CA ASN A 91 -4.77 33.93 -10.87
C ASN A 91 -4.13 35.32 -11.12
N VAL A 92 -4.90 36.42 -11.05
CA VAL A 92 -4.46 37.78 -11.41
C VAL A 92 -4.83 38.81 -10.33
N PHE A 93 -6.00 38.66 -9.71
CA PHE A 93 -6.53 39.56 -8.68
C PHE A 93 -7.45 38.82 -7.69
N ASP A 94 -7.52 39.37 -6.48
CA ASP A 94 -8.58 39.14 -5.49
C ASP A 94 -9.44 40.41 -5.41
N VAL A 95 -10.77 40.28 -5.32
CA VAL A 95 -11.70 41.43 -5.20
C VAL A 95 -12.91 41.09 -4.32
N LEU A 96 -13.30 42.01 -3.43
CA LEU A 96 -14.47 41.82 -2.57
C LEU A 96 -15.76 42.01 -3.38
N VAL A 97 -16.64 41.00 -3.31
CA VAL A 97 -17.96 40.98 -3.93
C VAL A 97 -19.04 40.61 -2.91
N GLU A 98 -20.29 40.88 -3.28
CA GLU A 98 -21.50 40.56 -2.52
C GLU A 98 -22.47 39.86 -3.47
N VAL A 99 -23.06 38.75 -3.04
CA VAL A 99 -23.86 37.87 -3.89
C VAL A 99 -25.33 38.29 -3.89
N GLU A 100 -25.91 38.45 -5.08
CA GLU A 100 -27.30 38.85 -5.27
C GLU A 100 -28.22 37.68 -5.71
N ASP A 101 -27.67 36.64 -6.34
CA ASP A 101 -28.38 35.42 -6.79
C ASP A 101 -27.38 34.27 -7.10
N VAL A 102 -27.83 33.01 -7.18
CA VAL A 102 -27.00 31.83 -7.52
C VAL A 102 -27.66 30.95 -8.60
N GLU A 103 -26.93 30.73 -9.70
CA GLU A 103 -27.32 29.90 -10.84
C GLU A 103 -26.73 28.48 -10.65
N TYR A 104 -27.41 27.66 -9.83
CA TYR A 104 -26.90 26.34 -9.36
C TYR A 104 -26.44 25.41 -10.49
N SER A 105 -27.27 25.17 -11.51
CA SER A 105 -26.96 24.27 -12.64
C SER A 105 -25.79 24.74 -13.51
N ALA A 106 -25.39 26.01 -13.41
CA ALA A 106 -24.23 26.56 -14.11
C ALA A 106 -23.02 26.79 -13.20
N LEU A 107 -23.16 26.50 -11.89
CA LEU A 107 -22.18 26.78 -10.82
C LEU A 107 -21.65 28.23 -10.87
N LYS A 108 -22.57 29.20 -10.98
CA LYS A 108 -22.25 30.65 -11.02
C LYS A 108 -23.03 31.41 -9.95
N ALA A 109 -22.45 32.51 -9.49
CA ALA A 109 -23.12 33.51 -8.68
C ALA A 109 -23.27 34.82 -9.47
N VAL A 110 -24.41 35.51 -9.28
CA VAL A 110 -24.61 36.88 -9.74
C VAL A 110 -24.09 37.81 -8.64
N VAL A 111 -23.15 38.69 -8.98
CA VAL A 111 -22.39 39.45 -7.98
C VAL A 111 -22.33 40.95 -8.26
N ARG A 112 -22.39 41.74 -7.18
CA ARG A 112 -22.01 43.16 -7.17
C ARG A 112 -20.67 43.36 -6.48
N LEU A 113 -19.98 44.45 -6.81
CA LEU A 113 -18.76 44.84 -6.08
C LEU A 113 -19.11 45.26 -4.65
N GLY A 114 -18.31 44.77 -3.69
CA GLY A 114 -18.47 45.04 -2.27
C GLY A 114 -18.27 46.51 -1.90
N LYS A 115 -18.69 46.85 -0.68
CA LYS A 115 -18.60 48.20 -0.11
C LYS A 115 -17.97 48.10 1.29
N PRO A 116 -16.72 48.59 1.51
CA PRO A 116 -15.87 49.31 0.55
C PRO A 116 -15.39 48.42 -0.61
N PHE A 117 -14.99 49.06 -1.72
CA PHE A 117 -14.30 48.36 -2.81
C PHE A 117 -12.88 48.01 -2.34
N LEU A 118 -12.59 46.70 -2.27
CA LEU A 118 -11.28 46.14 -1.94
C LEU A 118 -10.84 45.26 -3.11
N CYS A 119 -9.63 45.50 -3.63
CA CYS A 119 -9.02 44.71 -4.68
C CYS A 119 -7.50 44.70 -4.47
N GLU A 120 -6.88 43.53 -4.59
CA GLU A 120 -5.41 43.36 -4.58
C GLU A 120 -5.01 42.52 -5.80
N SER A 121 -3.88 42.87 -6.42
CA SER A 121 -3.46 42.27 -7.69
C SER A 121 -1.95 42.36 -7.86
N SER A 122 -1.34 41.25 -8.27
CA SER A 122 0.12 41.04 -8.25
C SER A 122 0.88 41.76 -9.38
N THR A 123 0.17 42.24 -10.41
CA THR A 123 0.77 42.65 -11.70
C THR A 123 0.34 44.03 -12.19
N SER A 124 -0.74 44.60 -11.66
CA SER A 124 -1.27 45.92 -12.03
C SER A 124 -2.20 46.47 -10.94
N THR A 125 -2.66 47.72 -11.06
CA THR A 125 -3.67 48.31 -10.18
C THR A 125 -5.02 48.40 -10.91
N PHE A 126 -5.99 47.57 -10.53
CA PHE A 126 -7.34 47.65 -11.08
C PHE A 126 -8.16 48.74 -10.39
N THR A 127 -8.81 49.62 -11.15
CA THR A 127 -9.73 50.61 -10.59
C THR A 127 -11.16 50.05 -10.51
N LEU A 128 -12.01 50.75 -9.75
CA LEU A 128 -13.43 50.44 -9.61
C LEU A 128 -14.14 50.37 -10.98
N GLU A 129 -13.81 51.28 -11.88
CA GLU A 129 -14.37 51.36 -13.23
C GLU A 129 -13.99 50.13 -14.07
N CYS A 130 -12.72 49.73 -14.05
CA CYS A 130 -12.24 48.55 -14.77
C CYS A 130 -12.92 47.26 -14.28
N MET A 131 -13.12 47.12 -12.97
CA MET A 131 -13.83 45.96 -12.40
C MET A 131 -15.34 45.98 -12.71
N GLN A 132 -15.97 47.16 -12.77
CA GLN A 132 -17.35 47.27 -13.25
C GLN A 132 -17.49 46.96 -14.75
N GLU A 133 -16.51 47.30 -15.58
CA GLU A 133 -16.51 46.92 -17.00
C GLU A 133 -16.27 45.42 -17.18
N LEU A 134 -15.35 44.82 -16.41
CA LEU A 134 -15.14 43.37 -16.39
C LEU A 134 -16.41 42.59 -15.98
N LEU A 135 -17.10 43.02 -14.93
CA LEU A 135 -18.37 42.40 -14.52
C LEU A 135 -19.46 42.56 -15.59
N LYS A 136 -19.57 43.73 -16.24
CA LYS A 136 -20.52 43.92 -17.36
C LYS A 136 -20.23 42.97 -18.53
N LEU A 137 -18.96 42.76 -18.87
CA LEU A 137 -18.53 41.79 -19.90
C LEU A 137 -18.77 40.32 -19.50
N LYS A 138 -18.90 40.05 -18.20
CA LYS A 138 -19.26 38.75 -17.61
C LYS A 138 -20.77 38.60 -17.32
N GLU A 139 -21.60 39.57 -17.73
CA GLU A 139 -23.02 39.67 -17.37
C GLU A 139 -23.29 39.59 -15.85
N TYR A 140 -22.35 40.11 -15.04
CA TYR A 140 -22.30 40.02 -13.58
C TYR A 140 -22.24 38.59 -13.00
N ARG A 141 -22.04 37.56 -13.83
CA ARG A 141 -21.90 36.17 -13.41
C ARG A 141 -20.42 35.78 -13.24
N VAL A 142 -20.06 35.26 -12.07
CA VAL A 142 -18.74 34.70 -11.78
C VAL A 142 -18.86 33.24 -11.33
N PRO A 143 -17.85 32.38 -11.54
CA PRO A 143 -17.89 30.98 -11.10
C PRO A 143 -17.98 30.90 -9.56
N LEU A 144 -18.92 30.09 -9.05
CA LEU A 144 -19.16 29.92 -7.62
C LEU A 144 -17.92 29.38 -6.89
N LEU A 145 -17.14 28.53 -7.56
CA LEU A 145 -15.94 27.89 -6.99
C LEU A 145 -14.79 28.89 -6.75
N GLU A 146 -14.78 30.01 -7.48
CA GLU A 146 -13.80 31.12 -7.34
C GLU A 146 -14.15 32.08 -6.18
N LEU A 147 -15.31 31.90 -5.51
CA LEU A 147 -15.76 32.75 -4.40
C LEU A 147 -15.36 32.19 -3.03
N TRP A 148 -14.49 32.89 -2.32
CA TRP A 148 -14.09 32.57 -0.95
C TRP A 148 -14.93 33.38 0.03
N MET A 149 -15.89 32.74 0.70
CA MET A 149 -16.84 33.43 1.57
C MET A 149 -16.14 34.12 2.76
N VAL A 150 -16.58 35.35 3.03
CA VAL A 150 -16.16 36.14 4.19
C VAL A 150 -16.70 35.49 5.47
N TYR A 151 -15.85 35.38 6.48
CA TYR A 151 -16.19 34.83 7.79
C TYR A 151 -17.17 35.76 8.53
N ASP A 152 -18.25 35.20 9.08
CA ASP A 152 -19.21 35.92 9.90
C ASP A 152 -19.29 35.29 11.31
N GLU A 153 -19.17 36.13 12.34
CA GLU A 153 -19.28 35.72 13.74
C GLU A 153 -20.73 35.34 14.15
N SER A 154 -21.71 35.54 13.26
CA SER A 154 -23.11 35.11 13.46
C SER A 154 -23.33 33.59 13.32
N GLY A 155 -22.50 32.91 12.51
CA GLY A 155 -22.72 31.52 12.08
C GLY A 155 -23.85 31.31 11.05
N GLU A 156 -24.48 32.37 10.54
CA GLU A 156 -25.64 32.29 9.63
C GLU A 156 -25.29 31.61 8.29
N PHE A 157 -24.07 31.85 7.77
CA PHE A 157 -23.63 31.35 6.47
C PHE A 157 -22.69 30.14 6.52
N ASP A 158 -22.40 29.56 7.70
CA ASP A 158 -21.44 28.46 7.87
C ASP A 158 -21.73 27.27 6.95
N GLN A 159 -23.00 26.90 6.78
CA GLN A 159 -23.41 25.81 5.89
C GLN A 159 -23.26 26.17 4.41
N THR A 160 -23.48 27.44 4.04
CA THR A 160 -23.27 27.95 2.67
C THR A 160 -21.77 27.92 2.34
N ALA A 161 -20.90 28.32 3.28
CA ALA A 161 -19.44 28.21 3.14
C ALA A 161 -18.95 26.77 3.00
N LEU A 162 -19.44 25.87 3.86
CA LEU A 162 -19.09 24.45 3.88
C LEU A 162 -19.53 23.73 2.60
N ALA A 163 -20.75 23.99 2.11
CA ALA A 163 -21.26 23.44 0.86
C ALA A 163 -20.45 23.89 -0.37
N ILE A 164 -20.13 25.18 -0.48
CA ILE A 164 -19.27 25.72 -1.55
C ILE A 164 -17.88 25.06 -1.50
N GLU A 165 -17.32 24.82 -0.32
CA GLU A 165 -16.05 24.13 -0.15
C GLU A 165 -16.10 22.65 -0.57
N HIS A 166 -17.14 21.90 -0.18
CA HIS A 166 -17.29 20.51 -0.62
C HIS A 166 -17.36 20.42 -2.15
N VAL A 167 -18.09 21.32 -2.81
CA VAL A 167 -18.20 21.32 -4.28
C VAL A 167 -16.92 21.85 -4.96
N ARG A 168 -16.23 22.85 -4.40
CA ARG A 168 -14.91 23.31 -4.87
C ARG A 168 -13.91 22.17 -4.87
N PHE A 169 -13.75 21.50 -3.74
CA PHE A 169 -12.81 20.38 -3.58
C PHE A 169 -13.12 19.25 -4.56
N PHE A 170 -14.40 18.91 -4.72
CA PHE A 170 -14.85 17.87 -5.64
C PHE A 170 -14.39 18.16 -7.08
N TYR A 171 -14.68 19.36 -7.60
CA TYR A 171 -14.27 19.73 -8.95
C TYR A 171 -12.78 20.02 -9.12
N GLN A 172 -12.04 20.26 -8.03
CA GLN A 172 -10.60 20.53 -8.06
C GLN A 172 -9.74 19.25 -7.96
N TYR A 173 -10.17 18.25 -7.20
CA TYR A 173 -9.35 17.07 -6.87
C TYR A 173 -9.94 15.72 -7.27
N ILE A 174 -11.27 15.61 -7.37
CA ILE A 174 -11.98 14.32 -7.58
C ILE A 174 -12.49 14.16 -9.01
N TRP A 175 -13.27 15.12 -9.50
CA TRP A 175 -13.89 15.09 -10.82
C TRP A 175 -12.84 15.18 -11.94
N ARG A 176 -13.03 14.40 -13.01
CA ARG A 176 -12.21 14.47 -14.22
C ARG A 176 -13.07 14.81 -15.43
N SER A 177 -12.49 15.51 -16.40
CA SER A 177 -13.20 15.94 -17.62
C SER A 177 -13.66 14.79 -18.53
N TRP A 178 -13.15 13.57 -18.31
CA TRP A 178 -13.56 12.33 -18.99
C TRP A 178 -14.52 11.47 -18.18
N ASP A 179 -14.82 11.81 -16.91
CA ASP A 179 -15.78 11.03 -16.11
C ASP A 179 -17.19 11.12 -16.70
N GLU A 180 -17.54 12.24 -17.33
CA GLU A 180 -18.79 12.47 -18.07
C GLU A 180 -19.00 11.55 -19.28
N GLU A 181 -17.99 10.74 -19.64
CA GLU A 181 -18.04 9.75 -20.73
C GLU A 181 -17.75 8.30 -20.26
N ASP A 182 -17.64 8.04 -18.94
CA ASP A 182 -17.55 6.67 -18.38
C ASP A 182 -18.98 6.07 -18.22
N ASP A 183 -19.16 4.77 -18.49
CA ASP A 183 -20.50 4.13 -18.52
C ASP A 183 -21.32 4.26 -17.21
N ASP A 184 -22.56 4.75 -17.37
CA ASP A 184 -23.61 4.92 -16.36
C ASP A 184 -24.15 3.60 -15.75
N ASP A 185 -23.56 2.44 -16.03
CA ASP A 185 -23.96 1.14 -15.47
C ASP A 185 -23.51 0.93 -14.00
N PHE A 186 -22.76 1.89 -13.44
CA PHE A 186 -22.14 1.78 -12.12
C PHE A 186 -22.31 3.05 -11.28
N ASP A 187 -22.41 2.86 -9.96
CA ASP A 187 -22.34 3.90 -8.94
C ASP A 187 -21.04 4.72 -9.07
N TYR A 188 -21.16 6.03 -9.31
CA TYR A 188 -20.00 6.91 -9.50
C TYR A 188 -19.24 7.18 -8.19
N PHE A 189 -19.93 7.19 -7.04
CA PHE A 189 -19.31 7.40 -5.74
C PHE A 189 -18.34 6.27 -5.41
N VAL A 190 -18.79 5.01 -5.50
CA VAL A 190 -17.99 3.81 -5.21
C VAL A 190 -16.88 3.62 -6.25
N ARG A 191 -17.17 3.86 -7.54
CA ARG A 191 -16.21 3.64 -8.66
C ARG A 191 -15.12 4.70 -8.76
N CYS A 192 -15.41 5.95 -8.42
CA CYS A 192 -14.51 7.09 -8.66
C CYS A 192 -14.26 7.97 -7.43
N VAL A 193 -15.30 8.29 -6.64
CA VAL A 193 -15.16 9.28 -5.55
C VAL A 193 -14.43 8.71 -4.35
N GLU A 194 -14.84 7.56 -3.80
CA GLU A 194 -14.13 6.96 -2.65
C GLU A 194 -12.64 6.72 -2.97
N PRO A 195 -12.25 6.04 -4.07
CA PRO A 195 -10.84 5.76 -4.35
C PRO A 195 -9.98 7.03 -4.45
N ARG A 196 -10.48 8.08 -5.14
CA ARG A 196 -9.76 9.34 -5.32
C ARG A 196 -9.70 10.17 -4.04
N LEU A 197 -10.79 10.24 -3.29
CA LEU A 197 -10.85 10.92 -2.00
C LEU A 197 -9.89 10.26 -1.01
N ARG A 198 -9.89 8.92 -0.97
CA ARG A 198 -9.01 8.14 -0.12
C ARG A 198 -7.55 8.32 -0.53
N LEU A 199 -7.23 8.22 -1.82
CA LEU A 199 -5.88 8.53 -2.33
C LEU A 199 -5.42 9.94 -1.91
N TYR A 200 -6.28 10.96 -1.98
CA TYR A 200 -5.93 12.33 -1.57
C TYR A 200 -5.53 12.43 -0.09
N TYR A 201 -6.34 11.90 0.83
CA TYR A 201 -5.99 11.91 2.26
C TYR A 201 -4.82 10.98 2.59
N ASP A 202 -4.71 9.84 1.90
CA ASP A 202 -3.55 8.96 2.00
C ASP A 202 -2.26 9.67 1.55
N ILE A 203 -2.31 10.58 0.57
CA ILE A 203 -1.16 11.42 0.17
C ILE A 203 -0.86 12.50 1.22
N LEU A 204 -1.87 13.19 1.75
CA LEU A 204 -1.69 14.21 2.79
C LEU A 204 -1.10 13.64 4.09
N GLU A 205 -1.50 12.43 4.47
CA GLU A 205 -0.99 11.70 5.63
C GLU A 205 0.33 10.94 5.33
N HIS A 206 0.94 11.17 4.16
CA HIS A 206 2.14 10.51 3.67
C HIS A 206 2.05 8.96 3.60
N ARG A 207 0.85 8.37 3.56
CA ARG A 207 0.61 6.92 3.46
C ARG A 207 0.80 6.34 2.04
N VAL A 208 1.42 7.12 1.13
CA VAL A 208 1.74 6.77 -0.26
C VAL A 208 3.18 7.23 -0.56
N PRO A 209 4.07 6.40 -1.15
CA PRO A 209 5.48 6.75 -1.38
C PRO A 209 5.65 7.93 -2.33
N SER A 210 6.69 8.75 -2.09
CA SER A 210 6.91 10.01 -2.82
C SER A 210 6.97 9.84 -4.35
N GLY A 211 7.65 8.78 -4.81
CA GLY A 211 7.76 8.43 -6.24
C GLY A 211 6.41 8.04 -6.87
N LEU A 212 5.56 7.30 -6.15
CA LEU A 212 4.24 6.89 -6.63
C LEU A 212 3.28 8.09 -6.71
N VAL A 213 3.41 9.05 -5.79
CA VAL A 213 2.70 10.34 -5.86
C VAL A 213 3.15 11.15 -7.08
N ALA A 214 4.45 11.18 -7.39
CA ALA A 214 4.95 11.84 -8.59
C ALA A 214 4.45 11.16 -9.89
N ASP A 215 4.48 9.82 -9.95
CA ASP A 215 3.93 9.04 -11.06
C ASP A 215 2.42 9.30 -11.27
N TYR A 216 1.62 9.37 -10.19
CA TYR A 216 0.19 9.68 -10.28
C TYR A 216 -0.06 11.03 -10.95
N HIS A 217 0.58 12.09 -10.48
CA HIS A 217 0.43 13.44 -11.06
C HIS A 217 0.95 13.52 -12.51
N ASN A 218 2.02 12.81 -12.83
CA ASN A 218 2.54 12.71 -14.19
C ASN A 218 1.57 12.00 -15.15
N LEU A 219 1.00 10.86 -14.74
CA LEU A 219 0.00 10.11 -15.51
C LEU A 219 -1.30 10.92 -15.69
N LEU A 220 -1.73 11.61 -14.63
CA LEU A 220 -2.92 12.45 -14.64
C LEU A 220 -2.79 13.59 -15.66
N SER A 221 -1.68 14.33 -15.60
CA SER A 221 -1.37 15.43 -16.54
C SER A 221 -1.28 14.94 -17.99
N GLN A 222 -0.65 13.78 -18.23
CA GLN A 222 -0.61 13.16 -19.56
C GLN A 222 -2.02 12.77 -20.07
N CYS A 223 -2.87 12.25 -19.19
CA CYS A 223 -4.25 11.89 -19.52
C CYS A 223 -5.09 13.13 -19.87
N GLU A 224 -4.98 14.21 -19.08
CA GLU A 224 -5.64 15.50 -19.36
C GLU A 224 -5.18 16.12 -20.68
N GLU A 225 -3.88 16.07 -20.98
CA GLU A 225 -3.34 16.54 -22.26
C GLU A 225 -3.83 15.73 -23.46
N LEU A 226 -3.83 14.39 -23.38
CA LEU A 226 -4.26 13.51 -24.47
C LEU A 226 -5.78 13.58 -24.68
N TYR A 227 -6.56 13.59 -23.61
CA TYR A 227 -8.01 13.73 -23.69
C TYR A 227 -8.41 15.10 -24.28
N LYS A 228 -7.69 16.18 -23.93
CA LYS A 228 -7.89 17.50 -24.55
C LYS A 228 -7.53 17.53 -26.05
N LYS A 229 -6.51 16.78 -26.48
CA LYS A 229 -6.17 16.59 -27.91
C LYS A 229 -7.28 15.79 -28.63
N PHE A 230 -7.78 14.71 -28.02
CA PHE A 230 -8.90 13.91 -28.51
C PHE A 230 -10.18 14.75 -28.68
N LEU A 231 -10.59 15.53 -27.67
CA LEU A 231 -11.77 16.40 -27.75
C LEU A 231 -11.64 17.45 -28.88
N ASN A 232 -10.48 18.07 -29.03
CA ASN A 232 -10.23 19.02 -30.13
C ASN A 232 -10.35 18.34 -31.50
N LEU A 233 -9.83 17.13 -31.66
CA LEU A 233 -9.92 16.35 -32.90
C LEU A 233 -11.36 15.93 -33.19
N ARG A 234 -12.09 15.40 -32.19
CA ARG A 234 -13.51 15.02 -32.28
C ARG A 234 -14.38 16.20 -32.70
N ASN A 235 -14.22 17.35 -32.03
CA ASN A 235 -14.94 18.58 -32.37
C ASN A 235 -14.59 19.13 -33.76
N SER A 236 -13.38 18.85 -34.27
CA SER A 236 -12.98 19.21 -35.63
C SER A 236 -13.70 18.34 -36.67
N ILE A 237 -13.72 17.02 -36.47
CA ILE A 237 -14.46 16.05 -37.32
C ILE A 237 -15.96 16.40 -37.33
N SER A 238 -16.57 16.60 -36.15
CA SER A 238 -17.99 16.97 -36.04
C SER A 238 -18.35 18.36 -36.59
N SER A 239 -17.40 19.09 -37.18
CA SER A 239 -17.61 20.39 -37.85
C SER A 239 -17.44 20.34 -39.37
N SER A 240 -17.10 19.18 -39.95
CA SER A 240 -16.83 19.01 -41.38
C SER A 240 -17.84 18.07 -42.05
N ASP A 241 -18.92 18.62 -42.60
CA ASP A 241 -19.97 17.90 -43.35
C ASP A 241 -19.49 17.35 -44.74
N SER A 242 -18.34 16.69 -44.82
CA SER A 242 -17.67 16.40 -46.10
C SER A 242 -16.82 15.12 -46.10
N ASP A 243 -17.49 13.97 -46.28
CA ASP A 243 -16.91 12.65 -46.58
C ASP A 243 -15.60 12.76 -47.41
N SER A 244 -14.46 12.62 -46.74
CA SER A 244 -13.15 12.83 -47.36
C SER A 244 -12.05 11.97 -46.75
N GLU A 245 -11.03 11.65 -47.53
CA GLU A 245 -9.92 10.79 -47.07
C GLU A 245 -9.12 11.43 -45.92
N ALA A 246 -9.18 12.75 -45.74
CA ALA A 246 -8.61 13.44 -44.58
C ALA A 246 -9.38 13.13 -43.28
N GLU A 247 -10.70 12.98 -43.37
CA GLU A 247 -11.58 12.63 -42.26
C GLU A 247 -11.37 11.16 -41.84
N ASN A 248 -11.22 10.25 -42.81
CA ASN A 248 -10.83 8.86 -42.57
C ASN A 248 -9.51 8.75 -41.76
N VAL A 249 -8.50 9.55 -42.11
CA VAL A 249 -7.23 9.59 -41.37
C VAL A 249 -7.42 10.19 -39.97
N SER A 250 -8.19 11.27 -39.85
CA SER A 250 -8.53 11.92 -38.59
C SER A 250 -9.25 10.98 -37.62
N MET A 251 -10.18 10.16 -38.11
CA MET A 251 -10.91 9.16 -37.30
C MET A 251 -9.97 8.06 -36.78
N VAL A 252 -9.01 7.60 -37.60
CA VAL A 252 -7.99 6.62 -37.17
C VAL A 252 -7.02 7.22 -36.15
N GLU A 253 -6.74 8.52 -36.20
CA GLU A 253 -5.96 9.23 -35.17
C GLU A 253 -6.77 9.38 -33.86
N GLY A 254 -8.07 9.71 -33.95
CA GLY A 254 -8.96 9.76 -32.80
C GLY A 254 -9.08 8.43 -32.05
N LEU A 255 -9.19 7.31 -32.77
CA LEU A 255 -9.22 5.96 -32.17
C LEU A 255 -7.91 5.60 -31.44
N LYS A 256 -6.75 6.08 -31.92
CA LYS A 256 -5.46 5.89 -31.23
C LYS A 256 -5.40 6.70 -29.94
N LEU A 257 -5.75 7.99 -30.02
CA LEU A 257 -5.79 8.87 -28.86
C LEU A 257 -6.74 8.34 -27.77
N TYR A 258 -7.91 7.83 -28.16
CA TYR A 258 -8.86 7.19 -27.23
C TYR A 258 -8.26 5.94 -26.55
N SER A 259 -7.61 5.07 -27.33
CA SER A 259 -6.95 3.87 -26.79
C SER A 259 -5.79 4.20 -25.83
N GLU A 260 -5.01 5.25 -26.14
CA GLU A 260 -3.96 5.76 -25.24
C GLU A 260 -4.54 6.37 -23.96
N VAL A 261 -5.65 7.12 -24.05
CA VAL A 261 -6.38 7.67 -22.89
C VAL A 261 -6.93 6.55 -21.99
N GLU A 262 -7.58 5.52 -22.53
CA GLU A 262 -8.11 4.41 -21.72
C GLU A 262 -6.99 3.62 -21.02
N HIS A 263 -5.87 3.39 -21.70
CA HIS A 263 -4.69 2.77 -21.11
C HIS A 263 -4.04 3.63 -19.99
N LEU A 264 -4.19 4.96 -20.03
CA LEU A 264 -3.84 5.84 -18.91
C LEU A 264 -4.90 5.83 -17.80
N LYS A 265 -6.20 5.89 -18.11
CA LYS A 265 -7.30 5.75 -17.14
C LYS A 265 -7.15 4.47 -16.31
N GLN A 266 -6.82 3.35 -16.96
CA GLN A 266 -6.58 2.07 -16.28
C GLN A 266 -5.43 2.17 -15.27
N LYS A 267 -4.32 2.82 -15.62
CA LYS A 267 -3.18 3.02 -14.71
C LYS A 267 -3.51 3.96 -13.55
N LEU A 268 -4.31 4.99 -13.79
CA LEU A 268 -4.82 5.85 -12.71
C LEU A 268 -5.72 5.04 -11.76
N LYS A 269 -6.65 4.23 -12.29
CA LYS A 269 -7.52 3.33 -11.49
C LYS A 269 -6.72 2.31 -10.65
N LEU A 270 -5.56 1.83 -11.12
CA LEU A 270 -4.64 0.99 -10.32
C LEU A 270 -3.99 1.73 -9.13
N ILE A 271 -3.71 3.04 -9.26
CA ILE A 271 -3.08 3.84 -8.19
C ILE A 271 -4.14 4.40 -7.22
N GLU A 272 -5.33 4.72 -7.73
CA GLU A 272 -6.49 5.20 -6.95
C GLU A 272 -7.05 4.11 -6.02
N ASN A 273 -7.04 2.84 -6.45
CA ASN A 273 -7.42 1.73 -5.58
C ASN A 273 -6.34 1.42 -4.52
N PRO A 274 -6.65 1.46 -3.20
CA PRO A 274 -5.65 1.24 -2.15
C PRO A 274 -5.00 -0.15 -2.17
N LEU A 275 -5.71 -1.21 -2.54
CA LEU A 275 -5.15 -2.57 -2.62
C LEU A 275 -4.22 -2.69 -3.83
N LEU A 276 -4.72 -2.28 -5.01
CA LEU A 276 -4.00 -2.44 -6.27
C LEU A 276 -2.71 -1.59 -6.29
N ARG A 277 -2.70 -0.39 -5.67
CA ARG A 277 -1.47 0.41 -5.59
C ARG A 277 -0.38 -0.24 -4.73
N TYR A 278 -0.74 -0.99 -3.68
CA TYR A 278 0.23 -1.74 -2.88
C TYR A 278 0.79 -2.98 -3.63
N VAL A 279 0.02 -3.56 -4.55
CA VAL A 279 0.47 -4.65 -5.42
C VAL A 279 1.32 -4.12 -6.59
N PHE A 280 0.77 -3.24 -7.41
CA PHE A 280 1.30 -2.86 -8.73
C PHE A 280 2.12 -1.56 -8.75
N GLY A 281 1.95 -0.67 -7.76
CA GLY A 281 2.64 0.64 -7.76
C GLY A 281 4.17 0.52 -7.74
N TYR A 282 4.69 -0.57 -7.20
CA TYR A 282 6.08 -0.75 -6.80
C TYR A 282 7.02 -1.38 -7.84
N GLU A 283 6.53 -1.63 -9.06
CA GLU A 283 7.39 -2.10 -10.17
C GLU A 283 8.30 -0.99 -10.73
N LYS A 284 8.11 0.28 -10.32
CA LYS A 284 8.77 1.45 -10.93
C LYS A 284 9.74 2.22 -10.04
N HIS A 285 9.58 2.21 -8.72
CA HIS A 285 10.35 3.09 -7.83
C HIS A 285 11.80 2.64 -7.59
N THR A 286 12.14 1.46 -8.08
CA THR A 286 13.53 0.99 -8.26
C THR A 286 14.21 1.71 -9.44
N GLY A 287 14.31 3.04 -9.37
CA GLY A 287 14.94 3.88 -10.40
C GLY A 287 16.45 3.67 -10.55
N LEU A 288 17.06 2.89 -9.67
CA LEU A 288 18.42 2.39 -9.77
C LEU A 288 18.44 1.09 -10.59
N GLN A 289 18.85 1.21 -11.86
CA GLN A 289 19.24 0.04 -12.65
C GLN A 289 20.52 -0.57 -12.06
N ALA A 290 20.58 -1.92 -12.04
CA ALA A 290 21.80 -2.65 -11.74
C ALA A 290 22.93 -2.20 -12.68
N LYS A 291 24.11 -1.92 -12.12
CA LYS A 291 25.31 -1.57 -12.90
C LYS A 291 25.92 -2.81 -13.56
N GLY A 292 25.60 -4.00 -13.05
CA GLY A 292 26.13 -5.28 -13.50
C GLY A 292 27.61 -5.44 -13.19
N ILE A 293 28.27 -6.31 -13.96
CA ILE A 293 29.69 -6.63 -13.78
C ILE A 293 30.57 -5.39 -14.05
N ARG A 294 31.48 -5.09 -13.12
CA ARG A 294 32.44 -3.99 -13.21
C ARG A 294 33.27 -4.08 -14.51
N PRO A 295 33.47 -2.99 -15.29
CA PRO A 295 34.20 -3.03 -16.57
C PRO A 295 35.66 -3.52 -16.51
N THR A 296 36.28 -3.55 -15.32
CA THR A 296 37.62 -4.12 -15.09
C THR A 296 37.60 -5.64 -14.86
N GLY A 297 36.43 -6.22 -14.58
CA GLY A 297 36.28 -7.60 -14.09
C GLY A 297 36.72 -7.82 -12.64
N THR A 298 37.24 -6.79 -11.95
CA THR A 298 37.67 -6.89 -10.55
C THR A 298 36.50 -6.74 -9.59
N LYS A 299 36.57 -7.47 -8.47
CA LYS A 299 35.67 -7.32 -7.31
C LYS A 299 36.37 -6.48 -6.25
N ILE A 300 35.63 -5.59 -5.60
CA ILE A 300 36.13 -4.69 -4.57
C ILE A 300 35.46 -5.01 -3.23
N THR A 301 36.26 -5.01 -2.17
CA THR A 301 35.77 -5.05 -0.79
C THR A 301 35.65 -3.61 -0.26
N HIS A 302 34.41 -3.15 -0.09
CA HIS A 302 34.09 -1.85 0.46
C HIS A 302 34.03 -1.94 1.99
N VAL A 303 34.84 -1.16 2.71
CA VAL A 303 34.86 -1.15 4.19
C VAL A 303 34.26 0.15 4.69
N VAL A 304 33.17 0.07 5.45
CA VAL A 304 32.38 1.22 5.91
C VAL A 304 32.65 1.51 7.40
N SER A 305 33.29 2.64 7.68
CA SER A 305 33.61 3.06 9.04
C SER A 305 33.87 4.56 9.12
N SER A 306 33.14 5.27 10.00
CA SER A 306 33.34 6.70 10.24
C SER A 306 34.64 6.98 11.02
N THR A 307 34.96 6.14 12.00
CA THR A 307 36.26 6.08 12.70
C THR A 307 36.58 4.65 13.11
N MET A 308 37.85 4.24 13.04
CA MET A 308 38.27 2.87 13.32
C MET A 308 39.46 2.82 14.29
N MET A 309 39.38 1.95 15.30
CA MET A 309 40.50 1.67 16.19
C MET A 309 41.54 0.77 15.50
N SER A 310 42.83 1.01 15.76
CA SER A 310 43.94 0.22 15.20
C SER A 310 43.84 -1.29 15.51
N SER A 311 43.29 -1.64 16.68
CA SER A 311 42.99 -3.03 17.08
C SER A 311 41.86 -3.69 16.27
N LEU A 312 40.84 -2.90 15.91
CA LEU A 312 39.74 -3.35 15.05
C LEU A 312 40.26 -3.57 13.62
N LEU A 313 41.01 -2.60 13.07
CA LEU A 313 41.67 -2.72 11.76
C LEU A 313 42.56 -3.97 11.67
N HIS A 314 43.41 -4.21 12.68
CA HIS A 314 44.26 -5.41 12.71
C HIS A 314 43.44 -6.71 12.77
N SER A 315 42.27 -6.69 13.39
CA SER A 315 41.40 -7.87 13.47
C SER A 315 40.67 -8.10 12.14
N LEU A 316 40.06 -7.06 11.56
CA LEU A 316 39.43 -7.10 10.24
C LEU A 316 40.41 -7.55 9.14
N LEU A 317 41.65 -7.05 9.17
CA LEU A 317 42.72 -7.47 8.26
C LEU A 317 42.99 -8.97 8.36
N ARG A 318 43.15 -9.49 9.59
CA ARG A 318 43.42 -10.92 9.84
C ARG A 318 42.23 -11.82 9.49
N ASP A 319 41.01 -11.40 9.81
CA ASP A 319 39.83 -12.27 9.82
C ASP A 319 39.05 -12.27 8.48
N LYS A 320 39.19 -11.20 7.67
CA LYS A 320 38.40 -11.00 6.44
C LYS A 320 39.22 -10.59 5.23
N LEU A 321 40.21 -9.70 5.39
CA LEU A 321 40.93 -9.10 4.25
C LEU A 321 42.25 -9.80 3.91
N TYR A 322 42.65 -10.81 4.69
CA TYR A 322 43.89 -11.56 4.50
C TYR A 322 43.79 -13.06 4.90
N PRO A 323 42.77 -13.80 4.40
CA PRO A 323 42.68 -15.24 4.66
C PRO A 323 43.82 -16.01 3.99
N GLU A 324 44.38 -17.02 4.66
CA GLU A 324 45.33 -17.96 4.05
C GLU A 324 44.58 -19.14 3.38
N PRO A 325 44.96 -19.55 2.15
CA PRO A 325 45.95 -18.96 1.24
C PRO A 325 45.37 -17.82 0.37
N PRO A 326 46.17 -16.79 0.02
CA PRO A 326 45.74 -15.73 -0.88
C PRO A 326 45.98 -16.10 -2.36
N ASP A 327 44.94 -16.59 -3.04
CA ASP A 327 44.99 -16.87 -4.49
C ASP A 327 44.75 -15.64 -5.38
N GLU A 328 44.18 -14.54 -4.84
CA GLU A 328 43.90 -13.29 -5.57
C GLU A 328 44.27 -12.04 -4.73
N GLU A 329 44.71 -10.95 -5.37
CA GLU A 329 44.94 -9.65 -4.72
C GLU A 329 43.61 -8.90 -4.55
N LEU A 330 43.17 -8.70 -3.30
CA LEU A 330 41.91 -8.02 -2.98
C LEU A 330 42.02 -6.49 -3.11
N GLU A 331 41.25 -5.89 -4.03
CA GLU A 331 41.03 -4.44 -4.07
C GLU A 331 40.11 -4.02 -2.91
N ILE A 332 40.54 -3.03 -2.09
CA ILE A 332 39.83 -2.59 -0.89
C ILE A 332 39.58 -1.08 -0.95
N GLN A 333 38.34 -0.64 -0.75
CA GLN A 333 37.94 0.77 -0.73
C GLN A 333 37.31 1.15 0.61
N PHE A 334 37.83 2.19 1.27
CA PHE A 334 37.28 2.69 2.54
C PHE A 334 36.26 3.80 2.32
N HIS A 335 35.14 3.73 3.04
CA HIS A 335 34.04 4.70 3.00
C HIS A 335 33.66 5.16 4.42
N SER A 336 33.39 6.46 4.59
CA SER A 336 32.92 7.02 5.85
C SER A 336 31.40 6.96 6.02
N ASP A 337 30.68 6.72 4.94
CA ASP A 337 29.21 6.70 4.84
C ASP A 337 28.75 5.43 4.11
N LEU A 338 27.59 4.92 4.51
CA LEU A 338 27.04 3.66 4.03
C LEU A 338 26.38 3.79 2.65
N LEU A 339 25.70 4.91 2.36
CA LEU A 339 25.08 5.15 1.06
C LEU A 339 26.16 5.27 -0.04
N THR A 340 27.26 5.98 0.21
CA THR A 340 28.39 6.09 -0.73
C THR A 340 29.10 4.76 -0.99
N ALA A 341 29.09 3.83 -0.02
CA ALA A 341 29.65 2.49 -0.22
C ALA A 341 28.79 1.67 -1.19
N VAL A 342 27.50 1.49 -0.91
CA VAL A 342 26.58 0.72 -1.77
C VAL A 342 26.43 1.36 -3.16
N ASN A 343 26.38 2.70 -3.23
CA ASN A 343 26.38 3.40 -4.52
C ASN A 343 27.68 3.25 -5.32
N ALA A 344 28.80 2.81 -4.72
CA ALA A 344 30.05 2.51 -5.40
C ALA A 344 30.23 1.03 -5.81
N CYS A 345 29.38 0.12 -5.30
CA CYS A 345 29.43 -1.31 -5.63
C CYS A 345 28.92 -1.64 -7.04
N TYR A 346 29.35 -2.77 -7.55
CA TYR A 346 28.96 -3.44 -8.79
C TYR A 346 28.61 -4.91 -8.47
N GLU A 347 28.15 -5.66 -9.46
CA GLU A 347 27.76 -7.07 -9.27
C GLU A 347 28.94 -7.94 -8.76
N GLY A 348 28.73 -8.58 -7.60
CA GLY A 348 29.68 -9.48 -6.97
C GLY A 348 30.64 -8.84 -5.95
N ASP A 349 30.49 -7.54 -5.66
CA ASP A 349 31.25 -6.84 -4.61
C ASP A 349 30.75 -7.16 -3.18
N THR A 350 31.60 -6.88 -2.18
CA THR A 350 31.31 -7.10 -0.75
C THR A 350 31.44 -5.80 0.04
N VAL A 351 30.48 -5.52 0.92
CA VAL A 351 30.43 -4.35 1.81
C VAL A 351 30.54 -4.83 3.25
N ILE A 352 31.67 -4.55 3.90
CA ILE A 352 31.88 -4.86 5.32
C ILE A 352 31.64 -3.60 6.15
N ILE A 353 30.67 -3.67 7.06
CA ILE A 353 30.29 -2.56 7.95
C ILE A 353 30.91 -2.80 9.32
N CYS A 354 31.66 -1.83 9.83
CA CYS A 354 32.28 -1.90 11.17
C CYS A 354 31.28 -1.55 12.29
N PRO A 355 31.55 -1.94 13.56
CA PRO A 355 30.82 -1.47 14.73
C PRO A 355 30.65 0.04 14.78
N GLY A 356 29.41 0.49 14.97
CA GLY A 356 29.02 1.89 14.87
C GLY A 356 27.51 2.09 14.71
N HIS A 357 27.09 3.34 14.79
CA HIS A 357 25.73 3.78 14.47
C HIS A 357 25.73 4.58 13.16
N TYR A 358 24.92 4.15 12.20
CA TYR A 358 24.85 4.71 10.85
C TYR A 358 23.42 5.24 10.60
N ILE A 359 23.29 6.54 10.39
CA ILE A 359 22.00 7.18 10.11
C ILE A 359 21.83 7.29 8.59
N VAL A 360 20.67 6.89 8.08
CA VAL A 360 20.32 6.92 6.65
C VAL A 360 19.15 7.87 6.43
N ASP A 361 19.44 9.04 5.85
CA ASP A 361 18.45 10.01 5.38
C ASP A 361 17.90 9.58 4.00
N GLY A 362 16.93 8.65 4.00
CA GLY A 362 16.22 8.22 2.79
C GLY A 362 16.21 6.70 2.55
N MET A 363 16.33 6.32 1.27
CA MET A 363 16.08 4.97 0.75
C MET A 363 17.40 4.20 0.52
N PHE A 364 17.54 3.02 1.15
CA PHE A 364 18.74 2.18 1.10
C PHE A 364 18.61 1.09 0.04
N CYS A 365 18.96 1.44 -1.20
CA CYS A 365 18.69 0.64 -2.40
C CYS A 365 19.82 -0.34 -2.73
N ILE A 366 19.47 -1.60 -3.03
CA ILE A 366 20.41 -2.66 -3.41
C ILE A 366 19.96 -3.27 -4.76
N ALA A 367 20.43 -2.67 -5.86
CA ALA A 367 20.08 -3.05 -7.22
C ALA A 367 21.01 -4.11 -7.84
N ASP A 368 22.26 -4.20 -7.38
CA ASP A 368 23.26 -5.17 -7.85
C ASP A 368 23.35 -6.38 -6.89
N SER A 369 23.80 -7.53 -7.39
CA SER A 369 24.00 -8.75 -6.57
C SER A 369 25.23 -8.60 -5.67
N ILE A 370 25.06 -8.01 -4.48
CA ILE A 370 26.14 -7.71 -3.52
C ILE A 370 25.94 -8.40 -2.16
N GLU A 371 27.01 -8.43 -1.37
CA GLU A 371 27.00 -8.95 -0.01
C GLU A 371 27.26 -7.84 1.02
N LEU A 372 26.35 -7.64 1.97
CA LEU A 372 26.45 -6.70 3.10
C LEU A 372 26.68 -7.50 4.38
N GLU A 373 27.84 -7.35 5.01
CA GLU A 373 28.20 -8.05 6.25
C GLU A 373 28.60 -7.08 7.36
N GLY A 374 27.97 -7.23 8.53
CA GLY A 374 28.45 -6.63 9.76
C GLY A 374 29.64 -7.38 10.36
N TYR A 375 30.74 -6.67 10.65
CA TYR A 375 31.91 -7.21 11.36
C TYR A 375 31.77 -7.03 12.89
N GLY A 376 30.82 -7.75 13.49
CA GLY A 376 30.49 -7.63 14.92
C GLY A 376 29.25 -8.45 15.30
N LEU A 377 28.65 -8.14 16.45
CA LEU A 377 27.28 -8.57 16.75
C LEU A 377 26.27 -7.62 16.10
N PRO A 378 25.04 -8.05 15.78
CA PRO A 378 24.04 -7.17 15.16
C PRO A 378 23.77 -5.89 15.96
N ASP A 379 23.70 -5.97 17.29
CA ASP A 379 23.50 -4.80 18.17
C ASP A 379 24.70 -3.83 18.21
N ASP A 380 25.90 -4.25 17.77
CA ASP A 380 27.06 -3.36 17.65
C ASP A 380 27.04 -2.54 16.35
N ILE A 381 26.19 -2.91 15.38
CA ILE A 381 26.17 -2.37 14.01
C ILE A 381 24.74 -1.99 13.63
N VAL A 382 24.36 -0.78 14.07
CA VAL A 382 23.00 -0.27 13.94
C VAL A 382 22.90 0.68 12.74
N ILE A 383 21.91 0.42 11.89
CA ILE A 383 21.54 1.27 10.75
C ILE A 383 20.14 1.82 11.04
N GLU A 384 20.02 3.11 11.31
CA GLU A 384 18.76 3.79 11.65
C GLU A 384 18.27 4.64 10.46
N LYS A 385 16.99 4.48 10.07
CA LYS A 385 16.36 5.38 9.10
C LYS A 385 15.94 6.68 9.76
N GLN A 386 16.39 7.80 9.21
CA GLN A 386 15.93 9.14 9.56
C GLN A 386 15.05 9.72 8.44
N GLY A 387 14.03 10.49 8.82
CA GLY A 387 13.08 11.13 7.90
C GLY A 387 11.87 10.27 7.51
N LYS A 388 10.72 10.95 7.33
CA LYS A 388 9.43 10.36 6.95
C LYS A 388 9.33 10.17 5.42
N GLY A 389 8.52 9.22 4.95
CA GLY A 389 7.93 9.27 3.59
C GLY A 389 8.13 8.09 2.64
N ASP A 390 9.19 7.30 2.79
CA ASP A 390 9.55 6.22 1.84
C ASP A 390 10.01 4.93 2.54
N SER A 391 10.23 3.86 1.76
CA SER A 391 10.84 2.58 2.16
C SER A 391 12.21 2.74 2.83
N PHE A 392 12.63 1.74 3.61
CA PHE A 392 13.96 1.73 4.22
C PHE A 392 14.96 0.97 3.37
N VAL A 393 14.87 -0.36 3.28
CA VAL A 393 15.81 -1.18 2.49
C VAL A 393 15.08 -1.83 1.32
N ASP A 394 15.52 -1.55 0.09
CA ASP A 394 14.90 -2.10 -1.12
C ASP A 394 15.89 -2.99 -1.89
N CYS A 395 15.61 -4.29 -1.93
CA CYS A 395 16.40 -5.28 -2.64
C CYS A 395 15.79 -5.60 -4.02
N SER A 396 16.61 -5.43 -5.06
CA SER A 396 16.27 -5.77 -6.47
C SER A 396 17.37 -6.57 -7.20
N GLY A 397 18.56 -6.71 -6.60
CA GLY A 397 19.65 -7.52 -7.16
C GLY A 397 19.31 -9.01 -7.25
N ALA A 398 19.86 -9.69 -8.26
CA ALA A 398 19.50 -11.08 -8.56
C ALA A 398 19.83 -12.05 -7.40
N ASN A 399 20.92 -11.80 -6.67
CA ASN A 399 21.23 -12.48 -5.41
C ASN A 399 21.92 -11.53 -4.42
N VAL A 400 21.16 -11.00 -3.46
CA VAL A 400 21.62 -10.12 -2.38
C VAL A 400 21.81 -10.92 -1.09
N ARG A 401 22.90 -10.68 -0.35
CA ARG A 401 23.11 -11.24 1.00
C ARG A 401 23.28 -10.11 2.01
N ILE A 402 22.61 -10.21 3.17
CA ILE A 402 22.70 -9.26 4.28
C ILE A 402 22.87 -10.06 5.58
N SER A 403 23.95 -9.83 6.34
CA SER A 403 24.22 -10.58 7.57
C SER A 403 24.86 -9.76 8.68
N ASN A 404 24.60 -10.14 9.94
CA ASN A 404 25.16 -9.53 11.16
C ASN A 404 24.84 -8.04 11.37
N LEU A 405 23.67 -7.57 10.92
CA LEU A 405 23.27 -6.15 10.97
C LEU A 405 21.95 -5.94 11.71
N LYS A 406 21.82 -4.78 12.38
CA LYS A 406 20.57 -4.31 12.97
C LYS A 406 20.01 -3.13 12.20
N PHE A 407 18.78 -3.25 11.72
CA PHE A 407 18.03 -2.18 11.07
C PHE A 407 16.97 -1.64 12.03
N VAL A 408 16.93 -0.32 12.19
CA VAL A 408 15.97 0.39 13.04
C VAL A 408 15.20 1.40 12.20
N GLN A 409 13.88 1.37 12.29
CA GLN A 409 13.00 2.22 11.50
C GLN A 409 12.05 3.00 12.40
N HIS A 410 11.93 4.30 12.12
CA HIS A 410 11.04 5.24 12.80
C HIS A 410 10.25 6.06 11.78
N ASP A 411 9.00 6.40 12.10
CA ASP A 411 8.17 7.36 11.35
C ASP A 411 8.02 7.05 9.83
N ALA A 412 8.11 5.76 9.48
CA ALA A 412 8.07 5.29 8.09
C ALA A 412 6.65 5.02 7.58
N VAL A 413 6.57 4.70 6.28
CA VAL A 413 5.32 4.46 5.53
C VAL A 413 5.22 3.00 5.12
N GLU A 414 6.31 2.49 4.56
CA GLU A 414 6.50 1.09 4.18
C GLU A 414 7.35 0.36 5.21
N GLY A 415 7.52 -0.96 5.03
CA GLY A 415 8.29 -1.78 5.95
C GLY A 415 9.81 -1.58 5.92
N VAL A 416 10.51 -2.26 6.83
CA VAL A 416 11.97 -2.19 7.00
C VAL A 416 12.72 -2.73 5.79
N LEU A 417 12.19 -3.77 5.13
CA LEU A 417 12.79 -4.39 3.97
C LEU A 417 11.73 -4.75 2.93
N SER A 418 11.90 -4.34 1.67
CA SER A 418 11.10 -4.78 0.52
C SER A 418 11.99 -5.55 -0.45
N VAL A 419 11.60 -6.77 -0.81
CA VAL A 419 12.27 -7.60 -1.83
C VAL A 419 11.43 -7.59 -3.09
N HIS A 420 11.87 -6.82 -4.09
CA HIS A 420 11.13 -6.61 -5.35
C HIS A 420 11.44 -7.68 -6.39
N HIS A 421 12.72 -8.02 -6.53
CA HIS A 421 13.21 -8.95 -7.56
C HIS A 421 14.38 -9.78 -7.02
N GLY A 422 14.63 -10.92 -7.67
CA GLY A 422 15.74 -11.80 -7.34
C GLY A 422 15.60 -12.49 -5.98
N LYS A 423 16.73 -12.92 -5.44
CA LYS A 423 16.85 -13.60 -4.14
C LYS A 423 17.50 -12.68 -3.11
N THR A 424 16.86 -12.47 -1.96
CA THR A 424 17.49 -11.83 -0.80
C THR A 424 17.68 -12.83 0.33
N THR A 425 18.91 -12.94 0.83
CA THR A 425 19.26 -13.77 1.98
C THR A 425 19.57 -12.89 3.19
N LEU A 426 18.80 -13.05 4.27
CA LEU A 426 19.08 -12.47 5.58
C LEU A 426 19.62 -13.55 6.51
N GLU A 427 20.74 -13.30 7.19
CA GLU A 427 21.32 -14.27 8.13
C GLU A 427 21.87 -13.57 9.38
N ASN A 428 21.33 -13.90 10.57
CA ASN A 428 21.70 -13.27 11.84
C ASN A 428 21.51 -11.72 11.80
N THR A 429 20.32 -11.27 11.40
CA THR A 429 19.94 -9.85 11.35
C THR A 429 18.87 -9.52 12.37
N VAL A 430 18.84 -8.27 12.85
CA VAL A 430 17.81 -7.77 13.78
C VAL A 430 17.02 -6.67 13.08
N LEU A 431 15.70 -6.79 13.04
CA LEU A 431 14.78 -5.86 12.36
C LEU A 431 13.84 -5.25 13.39
N GLN A 432 14.11 -4.00 13.76
CA GLN A 432 13.24 -3.19 14.62
C GLN A 432 12.37 -2.30 13.74
N CYS A 433 11.13 -2.71 13.59
CA CYS A 433 10.14 -2.17 12.66
C CYS A 433 9.14 -1.28 13.41
N GLU A 434 8.54 -0.30 12.72
CA GLU A 434 7.38 0.44 13.25
C GLU A 434 6.10 0.21 12.42
N THR A 435 6.22 0.03 11.12
CA THR A 435 5.09 -0.23 10.19
C THR A 435 4.95 -1.73 9.92
N THR A 436 5.40 -2.22 8.76
CA THR A 436 5.51 -3.64 8.40
C THR A 436 6.98 -4.06 8.57
N GLY A 437 7.26 -5.34 8.78
CA GLY A 437 8.63 -5.83 8.86
C GLY A 437 9.29 -6.05 7.50
N VAL A 438 9.12 -7.25 6.94
CA VAL A 438 9.68 -7.64 5.64
C VAL A 438 8.56 -7.88 4.63
N THR A 439 8.66 -7.30 3.43
CA THR A 439 7.71 -7.47 2.34
C THR A 439 8.36 -8.23 1.18
N VAL A 440 7.80 -9.38 0.81
CA VAL A 440 8.24 -10.20 -0.35
C VAL A 440 7.25 -10.01 -1.50
N ARG A 441 7.68 -9.33 -2.57
CA ARG A 441 6.84 -9.02 -3.74
C ARG A 441 6.67 -10.23 -4.66
N THR A 442 5.76 -10.10 -5.63
CA THR A 442 5.48 -11.11 -6.65
C THR A 442 6.77 -11.58 -7.35
N SER A 443 6.93 -12.89 -7.53
CA SER A 443 8.10 -13.53 -8.17
C SER A 443 9.47 -13.33 -7.47
N ALA A 444 9.53 -12.72 -6.28
CA ALA A 444 10.76 -12.58 -5.51
C ALA A 444 11.02 -13.79 -4.57
N GLU A 445 12.28 -14.02 -4.19
CA GLU A 445 12.67 -15.02 -3.18
C GLU A 445 13.27 -14.37 -1.92
N LEU A 446 12.73 -14.70 -0.75
CA LEU A 446 13.31 -14.40 0.56
C LEU A 446 13.83 -15.67 1.24
N LEU A 447 15.06 -15.61 1.76
CA LEU A 447 15.64 -16.61 2.65
C LEU A 447 16.10 -15.93 3.95
N MET A 448 15.35 -16.07 5.04
CA MET A 448 15.64 -15.45 6.33
C MET A 448 16.06 -16.52 7.35
N LYS A 449 17.22 -16.36 7.99
CA LYS A 449 17.80 -17.35 8.91
C LYS A 449 18.29 -16.75 10.21
N ASN A 450 17.92 -17.36 11.35
CA ASN A 450 18.41 -17.00 12.68
C ASN A 450 18.32 -15.50 12.99
N SER A 451 17.36 -14.81 12.36
CA SER A 451 17.13 -13.37 12.46
C SER A 451 15.93 -13.08 13.37
N ASP A 452 15.85 -11.88 13.91
CA ASP A 452 14.82 -11.47 14.88
C ASP A 452 14.08 -10.22 14.38
N LEU A 453 12.75 -10.21 14.45
CA LEU A 453 11.88 -9.19 13.84
C LEU A 453 10.79 -8.75 14.82
N TYR A 454 10.72 -7.45 15.12
CA TYR A 454 9.79 -6.94 16.13
C TYR A 454 9.33 -5.49 15.96
N GLY A 455 8.19 -5.15 16.59
CA GLY A 455 7.65 -3.80 16.73
C GLY A 455 6.66 -3.36 15.64
N ALA A 456 6.46 -4.17 14.60
CA ALA A 456 5.65 -3.84 13.45
C ALA A 456 4.15 -3.63 13.81
N LYS A 457 3.63 -2.40 13.69
CA LYS A 457 2.18 -2.09 13.84
C LYS A 457 1.31 -2.71 12.73
N GLY A 458 1.93 -3.21 11.67
CA GLY A 458 1.36 -4.03 10.61
C GLY A 458 1.75 -5.50 10.75
N ALA A 459 2.05 -6.17 9.63
CA ALA A 459 2.51 -7.54 9.65
C ALA A 459 4.03 -7.64 9.86
N GLY A 460 4.49 -8.67 10.56
CA GLY A 460 5.91 -8.98 10.68
C GLY A 460 6.53 -9.35 9.33
N VAL A 461 5.93 -10.29 8.61
CA VAL A 461 6.31 -10.62 7.23
C VAL A 461 5.09 -10.60 6.31
N GLU A 462 5.14 -9.86 5.21
CA GLU A 462 4.14 -9.84 4.14
C GLU A 462 4.62 -10.64 2.92
N ILE A 463 3.75 -11.52 2.41
CA ILE A 463 4.06 -12.43 1.30
C ILE A 463 2.99 -12.27 0.21
N TYR A 464 3.41 -11.90 -1.00
CA TYR A 464 2.55 -11.71 -2.17
C TYR A 464 2.50 -12.98 -3.06
N PRO A 465 1.53 -13.12 -3.99
CA PRO A 465 1.40 -14.28 -4.88
C PRO A 465 2.68 -14.53 -5.71
N GLY A 466 2.92 -15.77 -6.14
CA GLY A 466 4.08 -16.15 -6.96
C GLY A 466 5.45 -16.03 -6.29
N SER A 467 5.55 -15.47 -5.09
CA SER A 467 6.80 -15.34 -4.34
C SER A 467 7.26 -16.66 -3.72
N THR A 468 8.52 -16.73 -3.29
CA THR A 468 9.06 -17.85 -2.50
C THR A 468 9.64 -17.33 -1.19
N CYS A 469 9.22 -17.89 -0.05
CA CYS A 469 9.63 -17.40 1.27
C CYS A 469 10.11 -18.57 2.15
N THR A 470 11.37 -18.53 2.56
CA THR A 470 12.00 -19.54 3.41
C THR A 470 12.46 -18.92 4.72
N LEU A 471 11.81 -19.29 5.82
CA LEU A 471 12.07 -18.81 7.17
C LEU A 471 12.66 -19.96 8.02
N ILE A 472 13.88 -19.82 8.53
CA ILE A 472 14.57 -20.85 9.34
C ILE A 472 15.07 -20.26 10.66
N GLY A 473 14.54 -20.72 11.79
CA GLY A 473 15.06 -20.39 13.13
C GLY A 473 14.86 -18.94 13.57
N ASN A 474 13.96 -18.18 12.94
CA ASN A 474 13.76 -16.76 13.21
C ASN A 474 12.82 -16.49 14.39
N GLY A 475 13.00 -15.36 15.06
CA GLY A 475 12.00 -14.74 15.94
C GLY A 475 11.13 -13.75 15.19
N ILE A 476 9.81 -13.80 15.39
CA ILE A 476 8.86 -12.81 14.85
C ILE A 476 7.85 -12.49 15.96
N HIS A 477 8.01 -11.35 16.63
CA HIS A 477 7.29 -11.08 17.87
C HIS A 477 6.96 -9.61 18.13
N HIS A 478 5.91 -9.35 18.91
CA HIS A 478 5.43 -7.99 19.19
C HIS A 478 5.10 -7.20 17.90
N CYS A 479 4.51 -7.89 16.93
CA CYS A 479 3.89 -7.31 15.74
C CYS A 479 2.36 -7.34 15.89
N ARG A 480 1.61 -6.59 15.07
CA ARG A 480 0.14 -6.70 15.07
C ARG A 480 -0.30 -8.06 14.53
N GLU A 481 0.21 -8.48 13.38
CA GLU A 481 0.05 -9.84 12.84
C GLU A 481 1.45 -10.44 12.59
N GLY A 482 1.64 -11.74 12.84
CA GLY A 482 2.96 -12.38 12.70
C GLY A 482 3.44 -12.48 11.24
N ILE A 483 2.74 -13.29 10.45
CA ILE A 483 2.95 -13.44 9.00
C ILE A 483 1.60 -13.19 8.30
N LEU A 484 1.61 -12.38 7.24
CA LEU A 484 0.45 -12.06 6.42
C LEU A 484 0.69 -12.52 4.98
N ILE A 485 -0.20 -13.35 4.44
CA ILE A 485 -0.18 -13.73 3.03
C ILE A 485 -1.35 -13.07 2.31
N LYS A 486 -1.05 -12.50 1.15
CA LYS A 486 -1.98 -11.87 0.23
C LYS A 486 -2.23 -12.82 -0.94
N ASP A 487 -3.43 -13.39 -1.02
CA ASP A 487 -3.86 -14.35 -2.04
C ASP A 487 -4.95 -13.70 -2.90
N PHE A 488 -4.55 -12.74 -3.73
CA PHE A 488 -5.40 -11.67 -4.28
C PHE A 488 -5.83 -11.82 -5.75
N LEU A 489 -5.48 -12.90 -6.46
CA LEU A 489 -5.50 -12.93 -7.93
C LEU A 489 -6.09 -14.22 -8.51
N ASP A 490 -7.07 -14.08 -9.42
CA ASP A 490 -7.59 -15.19 -10.24
C ASP A 490 -6.55 -15.70 -11.26
N ASP A 491 -6.52 -17.01 -11.47
CA ASP A 491 -6.06 -17.79 -12.65
C ASP A 491 -4.73 -17.48 -13.37
N HIS A 492 -3.94 -16.49 -12.96
CA HIS A 492 -2.80 -15.97 -13.73
C HIS A 492 -1.45 -15.91 -12.98
N TYR A 493 -1.41 -16.28 -11.70
CA TYR A 493 -0.19 -16.28 -10.89
C TYR A 493 -0.06 -17.58 -10.07
N ASP A 494 1.18 -18.07 -9.92
CA ASP A 494 1.50 -19.21 -9.05
C ASP A 494 1.12 -18.92 -7.58
N LEU A 495 0.70 -19.95 -6.83
CA LEU A 495 0.60 -19.85 -5.37
C LEU A 495 1.99 -19.54 -4.75
N PRO A 496 2.06 -18.71 -3.69
CA PRO A 496 3.33 -18.40 -3.02
C PRO A 496 3.89 -19.65 -2.33
N LYS A 497 5.20 -19.89 -2.43
CA LYS A 497 5.87 -21.12 -1.98
C LYS A 497 6.60 -20.89 -0.66
N ILE A 498 6.07 -21.45 0.43
CA ILE A 498 6.47 -21.09 1.78
C ILE A 498 7.10 -22.28 2.51
N THR A 499 8.29 -22.07 3.07
CA THR A 499 9.02 -23.02 3.92
C THR A 499 9.28 -22.39 5.29
N MET A 500 8.90 -23.08 6.36
CA MET A 500 9.09 -22.61 7.74
C MET A 500 9.69 -23.72 8.61
N VAL A 501 10.90 -23.50 9.13
CA VAL A 501 11.60 -24.46 9.99
C VAL A 501 12.04 -23.81 11.30
N ASN A 502 11.59 -24.33 12.44
CA ASN A 502 12.01 -23.95 13.80
C ASN A 502 11.86 -22.46 14.18
N ASN A 503 11.02 -21.68 13.50
CA ASN A 503 10.76 -20.28 13.83
C ASN A 503 9.93 -20.16 15.13
N VAL A 504 10.03 -19.03 15.83
CA VAL A 504 9.32 -18.74 17.08
C VAL A 504 8.49 -17.46 16.91
N ILE A 505 7.18 -17.62 16.76
CA ILE A 505 6.23 -16.54 16.46
C ILE A 505 5.34 -16.32 17.69
N HIS A 506 5.45 -15.16 18.34
CA HIS A 506 4.79 -14.96 19.64
C HIS A 506 4.51 -13.50 20.01
N ASN A 507 3.69 -13.30 21.06
CA ASN A 507 3.34 -11.97 21.59
C ASN A 507 2.75 -11.00 20.55
N ASN A 508 2.16 -11.52 19.46
CA ASN A 508 1.52 -10.68 18.44
C ASN A 508 0.06 -10.36 18.85
N GLU A 509 -0.44 -9.18 18.50
CA GLU A 509 -1.76 -8.69 18.93
C GLU A 509 -2.91 -9.51 18.36
N GLY A 510 -2.79 -9.89 17.08
CA GLY A 510 -3.72 -10.72 16.34
C GLY A 510 -3.31 -12.18 16.34
N TYR A 511 -3.06 -12.71 15.15
CA TYR A 511 -2.68 -14.09 14.90
C TYR A 511 -1.17 -14.22 14.62
N GLY A 512 -0.64 -15.41 14.83
CA GLY A 512 0.72 -15.75 14.35
C GLY A 512 0.80 -15.78 12.82
N PHE A 513 -0.32 -16.02 12.16
CA PHE A 513 -0.42 -16.21 10.71
C PHE A 513 -1.82 -15.80 10.22
N VAL A 514 -1.89 -15.00 9.16
CA VAL A 514 -3.13 -14.57 8.50
C VAL A 514 -3.03 -14.81 7.00
N LEU A 515 -4.03 -15.50 6.43
CA LEU A 515 -4.23 -15.59 4.98
C LEU A 515 -5.40 -14.70 4.56
N VAL A 516 -5.18 -13.85 3.55
CA VAL A 516 -6.19 -12.94 3.00
C VAL A 516 -6.66 -13.45 1.64
N LYS A 517 -7.94 -13.81 1.51
CA LYS A 517 -8.57 -14.30 0.26
C LYS A 517 -9.73 -13.41 -0.20
N PRO A 518 -9.99 -13.29 -1.52
CA PRO A 518 -11.14 -12.57 -2.04
C PRO A 518 -12.45 -13.26 -1.68
N THR A 519 -13.49 -12.47 -1.42
CA THR A 519 -14.86 -12.95 -1.28
C THR A 519 -15.44 -13.27 -2.66
N ILE A 520 -15.18 -14.48 -3.15
CA ILE A 520 -15.77 -15.00 -4.39
C ILE A 520 -17.32 -14.96 -4.26
N PRO A 521 -18.05 -14.25 -5.15
CA PRO A 521 -19.51 -14.25 -5.13
C PRO A 521 -20.06 -15.66 -5.36
N SER A 522 -20.73 -16.22 -4.35
CA SER A 522 -21.05 -17.66 -4.30
C SER A 522 -22.32 -18.03 -5.09
N ASP A 523 -22.28 -17.86 -6.42
CA ASP A 523 -23.45 -18.03 -7.30
C ASP A 523 -23.39 -19.23 -8.27
N VAL A 524 -22.73 -20.32 -7.83
CA VAL A 524 -23.07 -21.68 -8.26
C VAL A 524 -23.12 -22.59 -7.03
N LYS A 525 -24.32 -23.10 -6.70
CA LYS A 525 -24.48 -24.18 -5.71
C LYS A 525 -24.56 -25.54 -6.38
N ASP A 526 -23.89 -26.49 -5.73
CA ASP A 526 -24.19 -27.92 -5.60
C ASP A 526 -25.13 -28.57 -6.63
N ASN A 527 -24.62 -29.57 -7.34
CA ASN A 527 -25.39 -30.77 -7.67
C ASN A 527 -24.70 -31.99 -7.03
N PRO A 528 -25.38 -32.76 -6.15
CA PRO A 528 -24.77 -33.88 -5.45
C PRO A 528 -24.61 -35.11 -6.36
N ALA A 529 -23.61 -35.95 -6.05
CA ALA A 529 -23.33 -37.15 -6.83
C ALA A 529 -24.40 -38.25 -6.67
N GLU A 530 -24.87 -38.80 -7.79
CA GLU A 530 -25.52 -40.11 -7.79
C GLU A 530 -24.47 -41.23 -7.76
N LYS A 531 -24.74 -42.27 -6.95
CA LYS A 531 -23.92 -43.47 -6.87
C LYS A 531 -24.43 -44.53 -7.84
N LEU A 532 -23.52 -45.32 -8.40
CA LEU A 532 -23.83 -46.70 -8.78
C LEU A 532 -22.66 -47.62 -8.45
N GLU A 533 -22.88 -48.58 -7.55
CA GLU A 533 -21.99 -49.71 -7.30
C GLU A 533 -22.54 -50.94 -8.03
N GLU A 534 -21.74 -51.59 -8.89
CA GLU A 534 -21.75 -53.05 -9.14
C GLU A 534 -20.56 -53.37 -10.09
N ASN A 535 -19.46 -54.01 -9.65
CA ASN A 535 -19.18 -55.39 -9.24
C ASN A 535 -18.83 -56.40 -10.37
N ILE A 536 -17.72 -57.11 -10.14
CA ILE A 536 -17.42 -58.50 -10.56
C ILE A 536 -16.93 -58.78 -12.02
N GLN A 537 -15.60 -58.98 -12.10
CA GLN A 537 -14.84 -60.04 -12.80
C GLN A 537 -14.87 -60.26 -14.34
N ASN A 538 -13.64 -60.42 -14.87
CA ASN A 538 -13.18 -61.37 -15.89
C ASN A 538 -13.93 -61.52 -17.24
N THR A 539 -13.18 -61.38 -18.36
CA THR A 539 -12.70 -62.52 -19.18
C THR A 539 -11.67 -62.03 -20.23
N GLN A 540 -10.94 -62.97 -20.84
CA GLN A 540 -9.79 -62.80 -21.74
C GLN A 540 -10.17 -62.42 -23.19
N SER A 541 -9.22 -61.77 -23.88
CA SER A 541 -8.85 -61.92 -25.32
C SER A 541 -9.92 -61.65 -26.40
N ASP A 542 -9.62 -61.44 -27.70
CA ASP A 542 -8.39 -61.32 -28.52
C ASP A 542 -8.54 -60.06 -29.41
N GLY A 543 -7.55 -59.49 -30.12
CA GLY A 543 -6.13 -59.81 -30.33
C GLY A 543 -5.64 -59.26 -31.69
N GLU A 544 -4.32 -59.02 -31.85
CA GLU A 544 -3.58 -58.82 -33.13
C GLU A 544 -3.93 -57.59 -34.00
N THR A 545 -3.05 -56.92 -34.78
CA THR A 545 -1.57 -56.80 -34.93
C THR A 545 -1.32 -55.43 -35.67
N ASP A 546 -0.13 -54.82 -35.85
CA ASP A 546 1.30 -55.20 -35.90
C ASP A 546 2.14 -54.04 -35.25
N ASN A 547 3.27 -54.23 -34.55
CA ASN A 547 4.61 -54.69 -34.98
C ASN A 547 5.32 -53.74 -36.01
N ILE A 548 6.60 -53.37 -35.92
CA ILE A 548 7.72 -53.54 -34.95
C ILE A 548 8.82 -52.47 -35.33
N ARG A 549 9.93 -52.09 -34.67
CA ARG A 549 10.95 -52.72 -33.79
C ARG A 549 11.93 -51.65 -33.25
N SER A 550 12.92 -52.05 -32.42
CA SER A 550 14.25 -51.41 -32.23
C SER A 550 14.31 -50.15 -31.33
N LEU A 551 15.22 -49.98 -30.35
CA LEU A 551 16.33 -50.81 -29.81
C LEU A 551 16.59 -50.47 -28.31
N GLY A 552 17.27 -51.36 -27.55
CA GLY A 552 17.82 -51.08 -26.20
C GLY A 552 19.19 -50.35 -26.23
N PRO A 553 19.85 -50.04 -25.08
CA PRO A 553 20.25 -50.97 -23.97
C PRO A 553 19.70 -50.53 -22.58
N GLU A 554 19.83 -51.22 -21.42
CA GLU A 554 20.96 -51.85 -20.66
C GLU A 554 22.04 -50.85 -20.14
N LYS A 555 22.66 -50.94 -18.94
CA LYS A 555 22.59 -51.90 -17.80
C LYS A 555 23.11 -51.31 -16.46
N LEU A 556 23.13 -52.15 -15.40
CA LEU A 556 23.49 -51.90 -13.99
C LEU A 556 25.01 -51.81 -13.64
N CYS A 557 25.29 -51.18 -12.50
CA CYS A 557 26.29 -51.49 -11.43
C CYS A 557 25.75 -50.84 -10.13
N GLU A 558 25.79 -51.35 -8.89
CA GLU A 558 26.69 -52.24 -8.11
C GLU A 558 28.07 -51.63 -7.80
N CYS A 559 28.65 -51.68 -6.58
CA CYS A 559 28.17 -52.07 -5.24
C CYS A 559 29.17 -51.64 -4.13
N ALA A 560 28.73 -51.42 -2.87
CA ALA A 560 29.46 -51.43 -1.57
C ALA A 560 28.66 -50.62 -0.50
N SER A 561 28.14 -51.14 0.62
CA SER A 561 28.77 -51.76 1.83
C SER A 561 29.63 -50.77 2.64
N ASN A 562 29.45 -50.50 3.95
CA ASN A 562 28.61 -51.07 5.04
C ASN A 562 28.20 -49.88 5.99
N GLU A 563 27.52 -49.99 7.15
CA GLU A 563 27.35 -51.06 8.15
C GLU A 563 26.04 -50.88 8.97
N MET A 564 25.67 -51.86 9.81
CA MET A 564 24.42 -51.86 10.59
C MET A 564 24.64 -52.39 12.01
N GLU A 565 24.21 -51.67 13.04
CA GLU A 565 23.97 -52.20 14.39
C GLU A 565 22.55 -51.90 14.88
N LEU A 566 22.08 -52.69 15.85
CA LEU A 566 20.67 -52.90 16.19
C LEU A 566 20.54 -53.34 17.66
N TYR A 567 19.31 -53.58 18.12
CA TYR A 567 18.90 -53.97 19.48
C TYR A 567 18.91 -52.82 20.52
N GLU A 568 18.09 -52.86 21.57
CA GLU A 568 17.21 -53.96 22.02
C GLU A 568 15.81 -53.46 22.45
N ARG A 569 14.82 -54.36 22.44
CA ARG A 569 13.44 -54.12 22.91
C ARG A 569 13.15 -55.06 24.07
N THR A 570 12.69 -54.52 25.19
CA THR A 570 12.22 -55.32 26.33
C THR A 570 10.77 -54.95 26.65
N GLU A 571 9.92 -55.98 26.80
CA GLU A 571 8.51 -55.84 27.15
C GLU A 571 8.29 -55.99 28.66
N ILE A 572 7.19 -55.41 29.18
CA ILE A 572 6.26 -56.04 30.14
C ILE A 572 5.00 -55.16 30.25
N SER A 573 3.89 -55.74 30.71
CA SER A 573 2.53 -55.29 30.39
C SER A 573 1.71 -54.73 31.55
N GLY A 574 0.67 -53.95 31.19
CA GLY A 574 -0.68 -54.09 31.76
C GLY A 574 -1.11 -53.15 32.89
N GLN A 575 -1.87 -52.11 32.55
CA GLN A 575 -3.12 -51.67 33.24
C GLN A 575 -3.69 -50.38 32.60
N THR A 576 -4.56 -50.50 31.60
CA THR A 576 -5.27 -49.35 30.98
C THR A 576 -6.67 -49.71 30.48
N GLU A 577 -7.59 -50.06 31.40
CA GLU A 577 -9.00 -50.33 31.06
C GLU A 577 -9.98 -49.34 31.74
N GLY A 578 -9.54 -48.62 32.78
CA GLY A 578 -10.38 -47.64 33.50
C GLY A 578 -10.35 -46.19 32.98
N ASN A 579 -9.44 -45.83 32.06
CA ASN A 579 -9.26 -44.43 31.63
C ASN A 579 -10.13 -44.01 30.44
N TYR A 580 -10.73 -44.95 29.70
CA TYR A 580 -11.51 -44.64 28.50
C TYR A 580 -12.89 -44.04 28.79
N GLU A 581 -13.53 -44.41 29.90
CA GLU A 581 -14.88 -43.94 30.22
C GLU A 581 -14.90 -42.47 30.67
N ILE A 582 -13.94 -42.05 31.49
CA ILE A 582 -13.81 -40.66 31.97
C ILE A 582 -13.52 -39.70 30.81
N ALA A 583 -12.69 -40.12 29.85
CA ALA A 583 -12.39 -39.31 28.65
C ALA A 583 -13.66 -39.06 27.80
N ASN A 584 -14.51 -40.08 27.65
CA ASN A 584 -15.76 -39.97 26.88
C ASN A 584 -16.80 -39.06 27.56
N GLU A 585 -16.91 -39.10 28.89
CA GLU A 585 -17.86 -38.24 29.62
C GLU A 585 -17.43 -36.75 29.61
N LEU A 586 -16.13 -36.48 29.68
CA LEU A 586 -15.57 -35.13 29.49
C LEU A 586 -15.76 -34.62 28.06
N GLY A 587 -15.60 -35.48 27.04
CA GLY A 587 -15.90 -35.15 25.64
C GLY A 587 -17.38 -34.78 25.44
N ALA A 588 -18.29 -35.61 25.94
CA ALA A 588 -19.74 -35.41 25.81
C ALA A 588 -20.27 -34.15 26.51
N THR A 589 -19.65 -33.74 27.62
CA THR A 589 -19.99 -32.50 28.33
C THR A 589 -19.38 -31.26 27.67
N SER A 590 -18.18 -31.36 27.10
CA SER A 590 -17.57 -30.29 26.29
C SER A 590 -18.39 -29.98 25.02
N ALA A 591 -18.78 -31.01 24.26
CA ALA A 591 -19.56 -30.87 23.03
C ALA A 591 -20.89 -30.11 23.23
N LYS A 592 -21.60 -30.35 24.35
CA LYS A 592 -22.84 -29.66 24.69
C LYS A 592 -22.63 -28.18 25.04
N LYS A 593 -21.51 -27.81 25.67
CA LYS A 593 -21.14 -26.39 25.87
C LYS A 593 -20.81 -25.72 24.53
N SER A 594 -20.06 -26.39 23.66
CA SER A 594 -19.71 -25.87 22.32
C SER A 594 -20.96 -25.56 21.48
N GLN A 595 -21.95 -26.46 21.44
CA GLN A 595 -23.21 -26.20 20.72
C GLN A 595 -24.01 -25.00 21.26
N MET A 596 -24.02 -24.77 22.58
CA MET A 596 -24.66 -23.57 23.15
C MET A 596 -23.88 -22.28 22.84
N HIS A 597 -22.56 -22.34 22.69
CA HIS A 597 -21.74 -21.18 22.32
C HIS A 597 -21.84 -20.84 20.82
N LYS A 598 -21.80 -21.85 19.94
CA LYS A 598 -22.00 -21.64 18.48
C LYS A 598 -23.30 -20.88 18.18
N LYS A 599 -24.37 -21.16 18.93
CA LYS A 599 -25.69 -20.52 18.75
C LYS A 599 -25.82 -19.08 19.27
N ARG A 600 -24.73 -18.46 19.72
CA ARG A 600 -24.64 -17.04 20.11
C ARG A 600 -23.55 -16.25 19.37
N LEU A 601 -22.71 -16.93 18.59
CA LEU A 601 -21.64 -16.29 17.81
C LEU A 601 -22.06 -16.04 16.35
N SER A 602 -23.02 -16.81 15.85
CA SER A 602 -23.61 -16.64 14.50
C SER A 602 -24.39 -15.33 14.30
N GLU A 603 -24.54 -14.49 15.34
CA GLU A 603 -25.28 -13.23 15.30
C GLU A 603 -24.33 -12.00 15.23
N LEU A 604 -23.00 -12.20 15.17
CA LEU A 604 -22.00 -11.12 15.27
C LEU A 604 -20.88 -11.13 14.20
N GLY A 605 -20.93 -12.02 13.21
CA GLY A 605 -20.18 -11.86 11.95
C GLY A 605 -18.64 -11.76 12.04
N ILE A 606 -17.98 -12.63 12.80
CA ILE A 606 -16.50 -12.69 12.90
C ILE A 606 -15.96 -14.07 12.51
N THR A 607 -14.81 -14.04 11.82
CA THR A 607 -13.96 -15.13 11.29
C THR A 607 -14.03 -16.48 12.01
N GLU A 608 -14.19 -17.57 11.23
CA GLU A 608 -13.89 -18.92 11.71
C GLU A 608 -12.37 -19.14 11.83
N ALA A 609 -11.94 -19.91 12.83
CA ALA A 609 -10.59 -20.44 12.91
C ALA A 609 -10.54 -21.77 12.13
N ASP A 610 -9.91 -21.77 10.96
CA ASP A 610 -9.77 -22.95 10.11
C ASP A 610 -8.44 -23.65 10.35
N ASP A 611 -8.47 -24.73 11.14
CA ASP A 611 -7.31 -25.59 11.39
C ASP A 611 -6.82 -26.33 10.11
N ASN A 612 -7.57 -26.32 9.00
CA ASN A 612 -7.13 -26.91 7.72
C ASN A 612 -6.22 -25.98 6.90
N LEU A 613 -5.96 -24.75 7.34
CA LEU A 613 -5.11 -23.81 6.59
C LEU A 613 -3.75 -24.43 6.22
N MET A 614 -3.21 -25.25 7.11
CA MET A 614 -1.91 -25.94 7.00
C MET A 614 -1.85 -27.02 5.91
N SER A 615 -2.96 -27.35 5.23
CA SER A 615 -2.99 -28.32 4.13
C SER A 615 -3.13 -27.69 2.73
N GLN A 616 -2.92 -26.37 2.60
CA GLN A 616 -2.97 -25.68 1.32
C GLN A 616 -1.62 -25.76 0.57
N GLU A 617 -1.65 -25.89 -0.76
CA GLU A 617 -0.48 -26.19 -1.62
C GLU A 617 0.65 -25.15 -1.55
N MET A 618 0.37 -23.96 -1.00
CA MET A 618 1.34 -22.90 -0.73
C MET A 618 2.45 -23.30 0.26
N PHE A 619 2.21 -24.28 1.13
CA PHE A 619 3.17 -24.71 2.15
C PHE A 619 4.04 -25.88 1.67
N VAL A 620 5.28 -25.57 1.28
CA VAL A 620 6.26 -26.55 0.82
C VAL A 620 6.84 -27.37 1.99
N SER A 621 6.99 -26.76 3.17
CA SER A 621 7.45 -27.46 4.39
C SER A 621 7.18 -26.64 5.65
N ILE A 622 6.65 -27.28 6.69
CA ILE A 622 6.45 -26.71 8.03
C ILE A 622 6.98 -27.69 9.08
N VAL A 623 8.07 -27.35 9.76
CA VAL A 623 8.72 -28.23 10.76
C VAL A 623 9.11 -27.45 12.02
N GLY A 624 8.72 -27.93 13.20
CA GLY A 624 9.25 -27.47 14.49
C GLY A 624 8.95 -26.02 14.93
N ASN A 625 8.16 -25.26 14.16
CA ASN A 625 7.80 -23.88 14.49
C ASN A 625 6.96 -23.79 15.77
N GLN A 626 7.16 -22.73 16.56
CA GLN A 626 6.50 -22.50 17.83
C GLN A 626 5.62 -21.25 17.76
N PHE A 627 4.32 -21.40 18.01
CA PHE A 627 3.36 -20.30 18.08
C PHE A 627 2.95 -20.10 19.54
N LYS A 628 3.52 -19.12 20.25
CA LYS A 628 3.28 -18.92 21.70
C LYS A 628 2.38 -17.71 21.94
N HIS A 629 1.28 -17.91 22.67
CA HIS A 629 0.45 -16.84 23.26
C HIS A 629 0.26 -15.57 22.40
N ASN A 630 -0.08 -15.73 21.12
CA ASN A 630 -0.61 -14.63 20.31
C ASN A 630 -2.05 -14.31 20.74
N GLY A 631 -2.46 -13.04 20.68
CA GLY A 631 -3.70 -12.55 21.30
C GLY A 631 -4.98 -13.24 20.83
N LYS A 632 -5.04 -13.66 19.56
CA LYS A 632 -6.22 -14.34 18.96
C LYS A 632 -5.98 -15.82 18.60
N GLY A 633 -4.73 -16.29 18.62
CA GLY A 633 -4.36 -17.68 18.30
C GLY A 633 -3.27 -17.80 17.24
N SER A 634 -3.05 -19.03 16.74
CA SER A 634 -1.98 -19.29 15.76
C SER A 634 -2.34 -18.86 14.34
N PHE A 635 -3.58 -19.12 13.89
CA PHE A 635 -4.03 -18.93 12.51
C PHE A 635 -5.34 -18.17 12.44
N GLY A 636 -5.49 -17.29 11.45
CA GLY A 636 -6.73 -16.65 11.06
C GLY A 636 -6.86 -16.54 9.54
N THR A 637 -8.09 -16.47 9.06
CA THR A 637 -8.41 -16.23 7.65
C THR A 637 -9.18 -14.92 7.54
N PHE A 638 -8.74 -14.01 6.66
CA PHE A 638 -9.44 -12.78 6.36
C PHE A 638 -10.07 -12.88 4.97
N LEU A 639 -11.36 -12.56 4.88
CA LEU A 639 -12.09 -12.41 3.62
C LEU A 639 -12.34 -10.91 3.41
N PHE A 640 -12.18 -10.44 2.17
CA PHE A 640 -12.41 -9.05 1.76
C PHE A 640 -13.29 -8.96 0.52
#